data_AF-A0A1U7I573-F1
#
_entry.id   AF-A0A1U7I573-F1
#
_cell.length_a   1.000
_cell.length_b   1.000
_cell.length_c   1.000
_cell.angle_alpha   90.00
_cell.angle_beta   90.00
_cell.angle_gamma   90.00
#
_symmetry.space_group_name_H-M   'P 1'
#
loop_
_entity.id
_entity.type
_entity.pdbx_description
1 polymer ?
#
loop_
_entity_poly.entity_id
_entity_poly.type
_entity_poly.pdbx_seq_one_letter_code
_entity_poly.pdbx_strand_id
1 'polypeptide(L)'
;MGNFRDAKVFMSTLHNFELEVTNLAERMTFSFGDANTIQQQLVKLQQQQKELIQIKADIQPNLAALEIAIAKIDTARVAKAAAGVALMLIGGNSDNDDFFSSIFAEITTEIGNELLDQAIHDENSLRQYYQVLKAFAQRVEIIYEQCEQLQNIAQICLKEPQILEYLEDSTTFLTTQDLTDQFNQIINNLKLTFTFSKPQLLPLQLESIKLAIQQLNKLQIQLQEFYQSFDNSPAFTINSTVLKALLCLFGNAVDSVELDRRGQLVFTIGREQHTIIDIYNYCQKLSERIQRIFPLTTQFRQLTEQCINHPAIIKSLQSPKSAVSLSELESQVKELIDNTPPKLSFGDRELMQRQANTFKQFQTHLREIQNQLDAATKLFANQEAFPLNASSIIALLDLFGSSFTGVGIEKDAILVIYHNQETIKFESFCKSCIQLKENIKQPIIQSVYLGKIAEQCLNHAQLIQLLSEAKSVQTLADFKKQLKEFAKRANPTLAIDNPRQIRQQTKEIIAVGEHLQQIQQNLVTIIKAADKQTGISLTPSTLTTLISLFGGITAIEFNRQGQLVLYLADKSEKLTNILKFCSKVKPQIEAIMQKSVQIKDVAENCLKDPSLRRKLEKKHYQRKLQLKAAIAASIMVLLSPVAGIGWMRYQQEQLRSQVQGMVSQIPDVNQMPDLITLKDSQTKLKEAISRLDTIPNFIGSAYQQAQVDTANLKNRLPKIEQRIQIEETALASLAATQQPAMEAALLVQNPPHSLVVWQKAQGKWQEAINLLESIPEGTFVSTQAKTKLLAYRSNYDVISKRLSTEEKINSNWETANKLGSDALQISQQSTQPLATWKQAQVDLQEAIKLLETTPKNTPFFAQAQEKLPIYQTAYTSISQKLTIEEKAEVSLGEGEKLAKEVLQIIEAPPYNVEVLKIAQDKLREANQLLQNVSSESHASIKAKELTKLYGEYLQKIQYRIGSIELCHRLEMSECSEEKTPLTLARSE
;
A
#
# COMPACT_ATOMS: atom_id res chain seq x y z
N MET A 1 -60.04 -12.30 -21.38
CA MET A 1 -60.10 -12.19 -19.91
C MET A 1 -60.83 -10.90 -19.57
N GLY A 2 -62.04 -10.98 -18.99
CA GLY A 2 -62.97 -9.83 -18.88
C GLY A 2 -63.44 -9.49 -17.46
N ASN A 3 -62.69 -9.87 -16.42
CA ASN A 3 -62.99 -9.48 -15.05
C ASN A 3 -61.70 -9.53 -14.20
N PHE A 4 -61.08 -8.38 -13.96
CA PHE A 4 -60.00 -8.21 -12.96
C PHE A 4 -60.54 -8.22 -11.52
N ARG A 5 -61.67 -8.91 -11.27
CA ARG A 5 -62.33 -8.94 -9.94
C ARG A 5 -61.69 -9.93 -8.96
N ASP A 6 -60.75 -10.76 -9.42
CA ASP A 6 -60.15 -11.79 -8.57
C ASP A 6 -58.63 -11.86 -8.74
N ALA A 7 -57.95 -11.06 -7.92
CA ALA A 7 -56.49 -10.98 -7.72
C ALA A 7 -55.77 -12.33 -7.80
N LYS A 8 -56.38 -13.37 -7.20
CA LYS A 8 -55.81 -14.71 -7.08
C LYS A 8 -55.81 -15.48 -8.41
N VAL A 9 -56.84 -15.27 -9.24
CA VAL A 9 -56.98 -15.93 -10.54
C VAL A 9 -56.01 -15.31 -11.56
N PHE A 10 -55.85 -13.98 -11.55
CA PHE A 10 -54.86 -13.30 -12.38
C PHE A 10 -53.43 -13.75 -12.05
N MET A 11 -53.04 -13.75 -10.77
CA MET A 11 -51.71 -14.21 -10.35
C MET A 11 -51.46 -15.69 -10.65
N SER A 12 -52.47 -16.56 -10.50
CA SER A 12 -52.35 -17.98 -10.87
C SER A 12 -52.18 -18.16 -12.38
N THR A 13 -52.84 -17.34 -13.19
CA THR A 13 -52.73 -17.42 -14.65
C THR A 13 -51.36 -16.91 -15.12
N LEU A 14 -50.88 -15.81 -14.55
CA LEU A 14 -49.55 -15.27 -14.82
C LEU A 14 -48.45 -16.24 -14.40
N HIS A 15 -48.60 -16.91 -13.26
CA HIS A 15 -47.67 -17.95 -12.82
C HIS A 15 -47.57 -19.13 -13.80
N ASN A 16 -48.71 -19.54 -14.39
CA ASN A 16 -48.71 -20.59 -15.42
C ASN A 16 -47.95 -20.14 -16.68
N PHE A 17 -48.15 -18.89 -17.11
CA PHE A 17 -47.40 -18.31 -18.23
C PHE A 17 -45.91 -18.17 -17.92
N GLU A 18 -45.53 -17.79 -16.69
CA GLU A 18 -44.13 -17.78 -16.26
C GLU A 18 -43.50 -19.16 -16.34
N LEU A 19 -44.22 -20.20 -15.93
CA LEU A 19 -43.75 -21.58 -16.01
C LEU A 19 -43.62 -22.04 -17.47
N GLU A 20 -44.60 -21.70 -18.32
CA GLU A 20 -44.57 -22.00 -19.76
C GLU A 20 -43.38 -21.35 -20.47
N VAL A 21 -43.15 -20.06 -20.22
CA VAL A 21 -42.00 -19.31 -20.78
C VAL A 21 -40.67 -19.85 -20.25
N THR A 22 -40.60 -20.24 -18.97
CA THR A 22 -39.40 -20.85 -18.40
C THR A 22 -39.11 -22.20 -19.04
N ASN A 23 -40.12 -23.07 -19.18
CA ASN A 23 -40.00 -24.36 -19.85
C ASN A 23 -39.69 -24.21 -21.35
N LEU A 24 -40.17 -23.14 -21.99
CA LEU A 24 -39.86 -22.85 -23.38
C LEU A 24 -38.39 -22.43 -23.54
N ALA A 25 -37.89 -21.55 -22.67
CA ALA A 25 -36.48 -21.15 -22.64
C ALA A 25 -35.54 -22.35 -22.39
N GLU A 26 -35.81 -23.20 -21.39
CA GLU A 26 -34.99 -24.38 -21.11
C GLU A 26 -34.96 -25.41 -22.27
N ARG A 27 -35.96 -25.38 -23.17
CA ARG A 27 -35.99 -26.23 -24.37
C ARG A 27 -35.25 -25.60 -25.56
N MET A 28 -34.80 -24.34 -25.47
CA MET A 28 -34.03 -23.66 -26.51
C MET A 28 -32.55 -23.98 -26.34
N THR A 29 -32.16 -25.05 -27.03
CA THR A 29 -30.80 -25.58 -27.00
C THR A 29 -30.29 -25.70 -28.43
N PHE A 30 -29.05 -25.30 -28.66
CA PHE A 30 -28.31 -25.48 -29.88
C PHE A 30 -27.06 -26.30 -29.58
N SER A 31 -26.87 -27.45 -30.22
CA SER A 31 -25.63 -28.21 -30.10
C SER A 31 -24.81 -28.09 -31.37
N PHE A 32 -23.51 -27.91 -31.21
CA PHE A 32 -22.60 -27.96 -32.34
C PHE A 32 -22.55 -29.41 -32.87
N GLY A 33 -22.63 -29.59 -34.18
CA GLY A 33 -22.76 -30.91 -34.80
C GLY A 33 -22.67 -30.84 -36.32
N ASP A 34 -23.10 -31.89 -37.02
CA ASP A 34 -23.12 -31.87 -38.48
C ASP A 34 -24.19 -30.90 -39.03
N ALA A 35 -24.00 -30.46 -40.28
CA ALA A 35 -24.87 -29.47 -40.91
C ALA A 35 -26.36 -29.88 -40.93
N ASN A 36 -26.68 -31.18 -41.04
CA ASN A 36 -28.08 -31.62 -41.03
C ASN A 36 -28.69 -31.48 -39.63
N THR A 37 -27.93 -31.84 -38.58
CA THR A 37 -28.35 -31.66 -37.19
C THR A 37 -28.57 -30.19 -36.87
N ILE A 38 -27.65 -29.31 -37.27
CA ILE A 38 -27.76 -27.86 -37.08
C ILE A 38 -29.00 -27.30 -37.81
N GLN A 39 -29.26 -27.73 -39.04
CA GLN A 39 -30.44 -27.31 -39.80
C GLN A 39 -31.75 -27.73 -39.12
N GLN A 40 -31.83 -28.96 -38.58
CA GLN A 40 -33.01 -29.43 -37.84
C GLN A 40 -33.24 -28.62 -36.56
N GLN A 41 -32.17 -28.31 -35.83
CA GLN A 41 -32.24 -27.50 -34.61
C GLN A 41 -32.66 -26.05 -34.91
N LEU A 42 -32.16 -25.45 -35.99
CA LEU A 42 -32.59 -24.12 -36.43
C LEU A 42 -34.09 -24.05 -36.69
N VAL A 43 -34.66 -25.06 -37.38
CA VAL A 43 -36.12 -25.14 -37.61
C VAL A 43 -36.89 -25.25 -36.29
N LYS A 44 -36.38 -26.03 -35.33
CA LYS A 44 -36.98 -26.16 -34.00
C LYS A 44 -36.95 -24.83 -33.23
N LEU A 45 -35.82 -24.12 -33.23
CA LEU A 45 -35.68 -22.80 -32.61
C LEU A 45 -36.62 -21.77 -33.23
N GLN A 46 -36.76 -21.75 -34.56
CA GLN A 46 -37.72 -20.89 -35.26
C GLN A 46 -39.17 -21.20 -34.87
N GLN A 47 -39.51 -22.48 -34.63
CA GLN A 47 -40.84 -22.86 -34.16
C GLN A 47 -41.08 -22.40 -32.71
N GLN A 48 -40.08 -22.56 -31.83
CA GLN A 48 -40.14 -22.09 -30.44
C GLN A 48 -40.24 -20.55 -30.36
N GLN A 49 -39.56 -19.83 -31.26
CA GLN A 49 -39.69 -18.39 -31.37
C GLN A 49 -41.12 -17.96 -31.75
N LYS A 50 -41.80 -18.71 -32.63
CA LYS A 50 -43.23 -18.45 -32.93
C LYS A 50 -44.13 -18.63 -31.71
N GLU A 51 -43.84 -19.60 -30.85
CA GLU A 51 -44.56 -19.78 -29.57
C GLU A 51 -44.36 -18.54 -28.66
N LEU A 52 -43.15 -17.98 -28.57
CA LEU A 52 -42.89 -16.74 -27.84
C LEU A 52 -43.63 -15.54 -28.42
N ILE A 53 -43.69 -15.41 -29.74
CA ILE A 53 -44.44 -14.33 -30.42
C ILE A 53 -45.93 -14.41 -30.05
N GLN A 54 -46.50 -15.62 -29.99
CA GLN A 54 -47.89 -15.80 -29.58
C GLN A 54 -48.10 -15.40 -28.11
N ILE A 55 -47.23 -15.84 -27.20
CA ILE A 55 -47.28 -15.45 -25.78
C ILE A 55 -47.18 -13.92 -25.63
N LYS A 56 -46.27 -13.28 -26.38
CA LYS A 56 -46.14 -11.81 -26.42
C LYS A 56 -47.44 -11.15 -26.90
N ALA A 57 -48.05 -11.68 -27.96
CA ALA A 57 -49.32 -11.17 -28.50
C ALA A 57 -50.49 -11.33 -27.52
N ASP A 58 -50.48 -12.36 -26.67
CA ASP A 58 -51.53 -12.60 -25.66
C ASP A 58 -51.38 -11.69 -24.43
N ILE A 59 -50.16 -11.27 -24.10
CA ILE A 59 -49.86 -10.38 -22.95
C ILE A 59 -50.10 -8.91 -23.29
N GLN A 60 -49.72 -8.49 -24.50
CA GLN A 60 -49.68 -7.07 -24.89
C GLN A 60 -51.01 -6.32 -24.70
N PRO A 61 -52.19 -6.87 -25.07
CA PRO A 61 -53.47 -6.19 -24.86
C PRO A 61 -53.80 -5.98 -23.38
N ASN A 62 -53.42 -6.91 -22.52
CA ASN A 62 -53.66 -6.83 -21.08
C ASN A 62 -52.74 -5.78 -20.43
N LEU A 63 -51.48 -5.70 -20.85
CA LEU A 63 -50.55 -4.68 -20.40
C LEU A 63 -51.05 -3.27 -20.80
N ALA A 64 -51.46 -3.09 -22.06
CA ALA A 64 -52.02 -1.83 -22.55
C ALA A 64 -53.32 -1.43 -21.82
N ALA A 65 -54.19 -2.40 -21.53
CA ALA A 65 -55.42 -2.14 -20.77
C ALA A 65 -55.13 -1.66 -19.33
N LEU A 66 -54.12 -2.24 -18.67
CA LEU A 66 -53.68 -1.82 -17.33
C LEU A 66 -53.04 -0.42 -17.36
N GLU A 67 -52.24 -0.09 -18.37
CA GLU A 67 -51.67 1.26 -18.54
C GLU A 67 -52.77 2.31 -18.70
N ILE A 68 -53.78 2.03 -19.52
CA ILE A 68 -54.93 2.92 -19.71
C ILE A 68 -55.74 3.07 -18.41
N ALA A 69 -55.95 1.98 -17.67
CA ALA A 69 -56.66 2.02 -16.39
C ALA A 69 -55.92 2.87 -15.35
N ILE A 70 -54.60 2.70 -15.23
CA ILE A 70 -53.76 3.50 -14.33
C ILE A 70 -53.78 4.98 -14.73
N ALA A 71 -53.67 5.29 -16.03
CA ALA A 71 -53.72 6.67 -16.53
C ALA A 71 -55.05 7.37 -16.22
N LYS A 72 -56.18 6.64 -16.29
CA LYS A 72 -57.50 7.16 -15.90
C LYS A 72 -57.59 7.49 -14.40
N ILE A 73 -57.01 6.64 -13.54
CA ILE A 73 -56.95 6.89 -12.09
C ILE A 73 -56.09 8.12 -11.78
N ASP A 74 -54.93 8.26 -12.44
CA ASP A 74 -54.05 9.42 -12.29
C ASP A 74 -54.75 10.73 -12.70
N THR A 75 -55.51 10.69 -13.80
CA THR A 75 -56.30 11.84 -14.29
C THR A 75 -57.38 12.24 -13.29
N ALA A 76 -58.08 11.26 -12.70
CA ALA A 76 -59.09 11.51 -11.66
C ALA A 76 -58.48 12.12 -10.38
N ARG A 77 -57.24 11.73 -10.01
CA ARG A 77 -56.52 12.31 -8.85
C ARG A 77 -56.14 13.77 -9.09
N VAL A 78 -55.67 14.12 -10.29
CA VAL A 78 -55.34 15.50 -10.66
C VAL A 78 -56.58 16.40 -10.63
N ALA A 79 -57.71 15.90 -11.14
CA ALA A 79 -58.99 16.61 -11.06
C ALA A 79 -59.45 16.86 -9.61
N LYS A 80 -59.32 15.85 -8.72
CA LYS A 80 -59.63 15.99 -7.29
C LYS A 80 -58.69 16.97 -6.57
N ALA A 81 -57.39 16.95 -6.88
CA ALA A 81 -56.41 17.87 -6.32
C ALA A 81 -56.68 19.32 -6.76
N ALA A 82 -57.04 19.53 -8.03
CA ALA A 82 -57.43 20.84 -8.56
C ALA A 82 -58.71 21.37 -7.88
N ALA A 83 -59.71 20.52 -7.64
CA ALA A 83 -60.93 20.88 -6.90
C ALA A 83 -60.65 21.23 -5.43
N GLY A 84 -59.73 20.52 -4.76
CA GLY A 84 -59.31 20.82 -3.39
C GLY A 84 -58.55 22.15 -3.25
N VAL A 85 -57.71 22.49 -4.23
CA VAL A 85 -57.00 23.78 -4.29
C VAL A 85 -57.97 24.94 -4.57
N ALA A 86 -58.99 24.74 -5.41
CA ALA A 86 -60.03 25.73 -5.65
C ALA A 86 -60.86 26.04 -4.38
N LEU A 87 -61.16 25.02 -3.56
CA LEU A 87 -61.86 25.20 -2.27
C LEU A 87 -61.02 25.91 -1.20
N MET A 88 -59.68 25.73 -1.19
CA MET A 88 -58.80 26.46 -0.27
C MET A 88 -58.57 27.92 -0.67
N LEU A 89 -58.68 28.26 -1.95
CA LEU A 89 -58.49 29.63 -2.44
C LEU A 89 -59.72 30.53 -2.23
N ILE A 90 -60.91 29.93 -2.01
CA ILE A 90 -62.16 30.66 -1.75
C ILE A 90 -62.47 30.59 -0.26
N GLY A 91 -61.66 31.27 0.55
CA GLY A 91 -61.97 31.55 1.94
C GLY A 91 -62.91 32.75 2.06
N GLY A 92 -64.17 32.50 2.43
CA GLY A 92 -65.03 33.46 3.11
C GLY A 92 -65.70 34.58 2.29
N ASN A 93 -67.02 34.45 2.19
CA ASN A 93 -68.05 35.45 1.92
C ASN A 93 -68.45 35.83 0.47
N SER A 94 -69.78 35.83 0.33
CA SER A 94 -70.69 36.50 -0.60
C SER A 94 -70.89 35.91 -2.01
N ASP A 95 -72.09 35.33 -2.16
CA ASP A 95 -73.05 35.50 -3.28
C ASP A 95 -72.72 34.97 -4.68
N ASN A 96 -72.00 33.84 -4.79
CA ASN A 96 -71.87 33.10 -6.06
C ASN A 96 -72.02 31.58 -5.88
N ASP A 97 -73.06 31.15 -5.15
CA ASP A 97 -73.33 29.73 -4.88
C ASP A 97 -73.81 28.92 -6.10
N ASP A 98 -74.24 29.55 -7.20
CA ASP A 98 -74.81 28.83 -8.36
C ASP A 98 -73.79 28.35 -9.41
N PHE A 99 -72.63 29.01 -9.56
CA PHE A 99 -71.65 28.63 -10.60
C PHE A 99 -70.74 27.47 -10.17
N PHE A 100 -70.34 27.44 -8.90
CA PHE A 100 -69.44 26.39 -8.39
C PHE A 100 -70.21 25.15 -7.93
N SER A 101 -71.46 25.29 -7.47
CA SER A 101 -72.30 24.13 -7.14
C SER A 101 -72.69 23.31 -8.37
N SER A 102 -72.82 23.90 -9.56
CA SER A 102 -73.10 23.15 -10.79
C SER A 102 -71.90 22.32 -11.24
N ILE A 103 -70.68 22.86 -11.17
CA ILE A 103 -69.44 22.12 -11.52
C ILE A 103 -69.15 21.04 -10.46
N PHE A 104 -69.41 21.32 -9.17
CA PHE A 104 -69.24 20.32 -8.12
C PHE A 104 -70.32 19.23 -8.19
N ALA A 105 -71.56 19.58 -8.51
CA ALA A 105 -72.64 18.61 -8.70
C ALA A 105 -72.36 17.70 -9.89
N GLU A 106 -71.92 18.24 -11.03
CA GLU A 106 -71.64 17.46 -12.25
C GLU A 106 -70.46 16.48 -12.06
N ILE A 107 -69.43 16.88 -11.28
CA ILE A 107 -68.27 16.03 -10.96
C ILE A 107 -68.56 15.02 -9.84
N THR A 108 -69.45 15.34 -8.88
CA THR A 108 -69.81 14.42 -7.77
C THR A 108 -70.95 13.45 -8.10
N THR A 109 -71.77 13.74 -9.13
CA THR A 109 -72.81 12.80 -9.59
C THR A 109 -72.27 11.61 -10.37
N GLU A 110 -71.05 11.68 -10.91
CA GLU A 110 -70.50 10.57 -11.71
C GLU A 110 -69.63 9.59 -10.93
N ILE A 111 -69.05 9.99 -9.79
CA ILE A 111 -68.23 9.09 -8.94
C ILE A 111 -68.47 9.44 -7.46
N GLY A 112 -69.43 8.74 -6.83
CA GLY A 112 -69.73 8.92 -5.41
C GLY A 112 -68.52 8.66 -4.49
N ASN A 113 -68.43 9.38 -3.37
CA ASN A 113 -67.29 9.33 -2.43
C ASN A 113 -66.99 7.91 -1.88
N GLU A 114 -67.99 7.02 -1.74
CA GLU A 114 -67.78 5.61 -1.34
C GLU A 114 -67.13 4.75 -2.43
N LEU A 115 -67.37 5.04 -3.72
CA LEU A 115 -66.75 4.33 -4.85
C LEU A 115 -65.28 4.74 -5.05
N LEU A 116 -64.93 5.96 -4.66
CA LEU A 116 -63.58 6.49 -4.79
C LEU A 116 -62.62 5.87 -3.75
N ASP A 117 -63.08 5.66 -2.51
CA ASP A 117 -62.28 5.01 -1.47
C ASP A 117 -62.08 3.50 -1.74
N GLN A 118 -63.06 2.83 -2.36
CA GLN A 118 -62.88 1.47 -2.88
C GLN A 118 -61.91 1.42 -4.08
N ALA A 119 -61.96 2.39 -4.99
CA ALA A 119 -61.04 2.49 -6.13
C ALA A 119 -59.58 2.77 -5.73
N ILE A 120 -59.35 3.51 -4.64
CA ILE A 120 -58.01 3.79 -4.08
C ILE A 120 -57.42 2.54 -3.39
N HIS A 121 -58.25 1.69 -2.76
CA HIS A 121 -57.78 0.43 -2.19
C HIS A 121 -57.39 -0.60 -3.27
N ASP A 122 -58.03 -0.56 -4.44
CA ASP A 122 -57.72 -1.40 -5.62
C ASP A 122 -56.54 -0.85 -6.47
N GLU A 123 -56.21 0.45 -6.36
CA GLU A 123 -55.13 1.12 -7.12
C GLU A 123 -53.76 0.48 -6.89
N ASN A 124 -53.41 0.23 -5.62
CA ASN A 124 -52.12 -0.38 -5.27
C ASN A 124 -51.96 -1.78 -5.87
N SER A 125 -53.05 -2.54 -5.92
CA SER A 125 -53.09 -3.88 -6.51
C SER A 125 -52.96 -3.81 -8.04
N LEU A 126 -53.66 -2.89 -8.70
CA LEU A 126 -53.54 -2.65 -10.15
C LEU A 126 -52.12 -2.22 -10.56
N ARG A 127 -51.50 -1.31 -9.81
CA ARG A 127 -50.10 -0.91 -10.04
C ARG A 127 -49.15 -2.08 -9.80
N GLN A 128 -49.37 -2.90 -8.78
CA GLN A 128 -48.61 -4.11 -8.55
C GLN A 128 -48.74 -5.11 -9.72
N TYR A 129 -49.96 -5.34 -10.23
CA TYR A 129 -50.18 -6.20 -11.39
C TYR A 129 -49.52 -5.68 -12.66
N TYR A 130 -49.61 -4.37 -12.90
CA TYR A 130 -48.90 -3.73 -14.01
C TYR A 130 -47.39 -3.98 -13.93
N GLN A 131 -46.78 -3.80 -12.75
CA GLN A 131 -45.34 -4.03 -12.58
C GLN A 131 -44.95 -5.51 -12.79
N VAL A 132 -45.72 -6.46 -12.26
CA VAL A 132 -45.43 -7.90 -12.45
C VAL A 132 -45.63 -8.31 -13.92
N LEU A 133 -46.71 -7.88 -14.56
CA LEU A 133 -46.97 -8.19 -15.98
C LEU A 133 -45.95 -7.52 -16.91
N LYS A 134 -45.53 -6.29 -16.60
CA LYS A 134 -44.47 -5.58 -17.32
C LYS A 134 -43.12 -6.30 -17.20
N ALA A 135 -42.74 -6.72 -16.00
CA ALA A 135 -41.53 -7.48 -15.78
C ALA A 135 -41.57 -8.83 -16.52
N PHE A 136 -42.73 -9.49 -16.53
CA PHE A 136 -42.93 -10.71 -17.30
C PHE A 136 -42.81 -10.47 -18.81
N ALA A 137 -43.44 -9.42 -19.36
CA ALA A 137 -43.33 -9.05 -20.77
C ALA A 137 -41.88 -8.73 -21.17
N GLN A 138 -41.13 -8.02 -20.31
CA GLN A 138 -39.70 -7.77 -20.53
C GLN A 138 -38.88 -9.07 -20.54
N ARG A 139 -39.19 -10.03 -19.66
CA ARG A 139 -38.53 -11.34 -19.65
C ARG A 139 -38.81 -12.13 -20.93
N VAL A 140 -40.04 -12.10 -21.43
CA VAL A 140 -40.40 -12.71 -22.72
C VAL A 140 -39.60 -12.08 -23.87
N GLU A 141 -39.44 -10.76 -23.85
CA GLU A 141 -38.63 -10.04 -24.86
C GLU A 141 -37.16 -10.45 -24.83
N ILE A 142 -36.56 -10.53 -23.64
CA ILE A 142 -35.17 -10.99 -23.48
C ILE A 142 -35.00 -12.40 -24.05
N ILE A 143 -35.89 -13.34 -23.69
CA ILE A 143 -35.81 -14.72 -24.19
C ILE A 143 -36.00 -14.75 -25.71
N TYR A 144 -36.86 -13.89 -26.27
CA TYR A 144 -37.04 -13.75 -27.72
C TYR A 144 -35.75 -13.29 -28.42
N GLU A 145 -35.11 -12.24 -27.91
CA GLU A 145 -33.84 -11.72 -28.45
C GLU A 145 -32.72 -12.75 -28.35
N GLN A 146 -32.62 -13.48 -27.24
CA GLN A 146 -31.59 -14.51 -27.08
C GLN A 146 -31.88 -15.77 -27.93
N CYS A 147 -33.16 -16.08 -28.19
CA CYS A 147 -33.54 -17.10 -29.18
C CYS A 147 -33.10 -16.70 -30.59
N GLU A 148 -33.23 -15.43 -30.96
CA GLU A 148 -32.73 -14.90 -32.23
C GLU A 148 -31.20 -15.02 -32.31
N GLN A 149 -30.48 -14.74 -31.22
CA GLN A 149 -29.03 -14.97 -31.13
C GLN A 149 -28.66 -16.45 -31.34
N LEU A 150 -29.36 -17.40 -30.70
CA LEU A 150 -29.15 -18.83 -30.93
C LEU A 150 -29.36 -19.22 -32.40
N GLN A 151 -30.39 -18.68 -33.03
CA GLN A 151 -30.64 -18.89 -34.46
C GLN A 151 -29.53 -18.29 -35.32
N ASN A 152 -29.03 -17.11 -34.99
CA ASN A 152 -27.90 -16.49 -35.68
C ASN A 152 -26.63 -17.32 -35.56
N ILE A 153 -26.33 -17.88 -34.38
CA ILE A 153 -25.21 -18.81 -34.18
C ILE A 153 -25.36 -20.03 -35.12
N ALA A 154 -26.53 -20.66 -35.13
CA ALA A 154 -26.81 -21.80 -36.02
C ALA A 154 -26.64 -21.43 -37.51
N GLN A 155 -27.11 -20.25 -37.91
CA GLN A 155 -26.96 -19.76 -39.28
C GLN A 155 -25.50 -19.45 -39.64
N ILE A 156 -24.72 -18.91 -38.72
CA ILE A 156 -23.28 -18.66 -38.91
C ILE A 156 -22.56 -20.00 -39.18
N CYS A 157 -22.85 -21.02 -38.37
CA CYS A 157 -22.28 -22.36 -38.56
C CYS A 157 -22.63 -22.98 -39.93
N LEU A 158 -23.85 -22.75 -40.43
CA LEU A 158 -24.27 -23.25 -41.75
C LEU A 158 -23.67 -22.47 -42.92
N LYS A 159 -23.46 -21.15 -42.76
CA LYS A 159 -22.96 -20.26 -43.82
C LYS A 159 -21.44 -20.31 -43.97
N GLU A 160 -20.72 -20.64 -42.91
CA GLU A 160 -19.25 -20.64 -42.89
C GLU A 160 -18.73 -22.04 -42.52
N PRO A 161 -18.55 -22.96 -43.50
CA PRO A 161 -18.11 -24.33 -43.24
C PRO A 161 -16.78 -24.44 -42.49
N GLN A 162 -15.91 -23.44 -42.63
CA GLN A 162 -14.65 -23.34 -41.89
C GLN A 162 -14.85 -23.32 -40.36
N ILE A 163 -15.99 -22.85 -39.87
CA ILE A 163 -16.33 -22.87 -38.43
C ILE A 163 -16.54 -24.31 -37.95
N LEU A 164 -17.09 -25.17 -38.82
CA LEU A 164 -17.27 -26.60 -38.52
C LEU A 164 -15.93 -27.36 -38.61
N GLU A 165 -15.00 -26.93 -39.47
CA GLU A 165 -13.64 -27.50 -39.52
C GLU A 165 -12.90 -27.34 -38.17
N TYR A 166 -13.09 -26.23 -37.44
CA TYR A 166 -12.51 -26.04 -36.10
C TYR A 166 -13.07 -27.02 -35.04
N LEU A 167 -14.26 -27.59 -35.27
CA LEU A 167 -14.88 -28.60 -34.40
C LEU A 167 -14.44 -30.02 -34.77
N GLU A 168 -14.10 -30.26 -36.04
CA GLU A 168 -13.63 -31.55 -36.55
C GLU A 168 -12.12 -31.77 -36.31
N ASP A 169 -11.33 -30.70 -36.19
CA ASP A 169 -9.90 -30.76 -35.87
C ASP A 169 -9.67 -31.14 -34.39
N SER A 170 -9.82 -32.43 -34.12
CA SER A 170 -9.90 -33.14 -32.83
C SER A 170 -8.64 -33.13 -31.95
N THR A 171 -7.88 -32.02 -31.87
CA THR A 171 -6.62 -31.96 -31.10
C THR A 171 -6.64 -31.04 -29.87
N THR A 172 -7.67 -30.24 -29.65
CA THR A 172 -7.75 -29.32 -28.49
C THR A 172 -9.10 -29.35 -27.80
N PHE A 173 -9.30 -30.32 -26.91
CA PHE A 173 -10.34 -30.26 -25.87
C PHE A 173 -9.77 -29.41 -24.74
N LEU A 174 -10.02 -28.10 -24.78
CA LEU A 174 -9.60 -27.22 -23.69
C LEU A 174 -10.85 -26.65 -23.04
N THR A 175 -11.22 -27.17 -21.87
CA THR A 175 -12.11 -26.46 -20.96
C THR A 175 -11.43 -25.22 -20.38
N THR A 176 -12.17 -24.37 -19.67
CA THR A 176 -11.58 -23.29 -18.86
C THR A 176 -10.49 -23.85 -17.93
N GLN A 177 -10.75 -24.96 -17.24
CA GLN A 177 -9.78 -25.63 -16.38
C GLN A 177 -8.57 -26.14 -17.16
N ASP A 178 -8.77 -26.75 -18.33
CA ASP A 178 -7.66 -27.23 -19.17
C ASP A 178 -6.78 -26.08 -19.68
N LEU A 179 -7.35 -24.90 -20.00
CA LEU A 179 -6.55 -23.70 -20.31
C LEU A 179 -5.69 -23.26 -19.12
N THR A 180 -6.23 -23.33 -17.90
CA THR A 180 -5.46 -23.06 -16.68
C THR A 180 -4.36 -24.11 -16.49
N ASP A 181 -4.65 -25.38 -16.76
CA ASP A 181 -3.69 -26.47 -16.61
C ASP A 181 -2.60 -26.44 -17.68
N GLN A 182 -2.95 -26.11 -18.92
CA GLN A 182 -2.02 -25.84 -20.00
C GLN A 182 -1.09 -24.67 -19.64
N PHE A 183 -1.65 -23.56 -19.16
CA PHE A 183 -0.85 -22.44 -18.67
C PHE A 183 0.08 -22.89 -17.53
N ASN A 184 -0.42 -23.61 -16.53
CA ASN A 184 0.40 -24.12 -15.43
C ASN A 184 1.51 -25.06 -15.93
N GLN A 185 1.23 -25.91 -16.93
CA GLN A 185 2.21 -26.80 -17.55
C GLN A 185 3.30 -26.02 -18.30
N ILE A 186 2.92 -24.98 -19.04
CA ILE A 186 3.86 -24.07 -19.72
C ILE A 186 4.78 -23.40 -18.68
N ILE A 187 4.20 -22.87 -17.59
CA ILE A 187 4.97 -22.23 -16.52
C ILE A 187 5.90 -23.22 -15.81
N ASN A 188 5.49 -24.46 -15.59
CA ASN A 188 6.35 -25.50 -15.00
C ASN A 188 7.59 -25.81 -15.84
N ASN A 189 7.54 -25.56 -17.15
CA ASN A 189 8.68 -25.71 -18.06
C ASN A 189 9.63 -24.49 -18.03
N LEU A 190 9.25 -23.37 -17.38
CA LEU A 190 10.12 -22.21 -17.13
C LEU A 190 10.98 -22.44 -15.88
N LYS A 191 11.75 -23.54 -15.90
CA LYS A 191 12.61 -24.00 -14.81
C LYS A 191 13.99 -24.33 -15.34
N LEU A 192 15.00 -23.88 -14.60
CA LEU A 192 16.41 -24.19 -14.81
C LEU A 192 16.89 -25.01 -13.61
N THR A 193 17.19 -26.28 -13.83
CA THR A 193 17.63 -27.22 -12.80
C THR A 193 19.09 -27.60 -13.01
N PHE A 194 19.88 -27.43 -11.97
CA PHE A 194 21.28 -27.81 -11.92
C PHE A 194 21.41 -29.29 -11.55
N THR A 195 21.63 -30.12 -12.58
CA THR A 195 22.00 -31.53 -12.37
C THR A 195 23.52 -31.62 -12.21
N PHE A 196 23.96 -31.76 -10.96
CA PHE A 196 25.38 -31.90 -10.64
C PHE A 196 26.01 -33.10 -11.35
N SER A 197 27.27 -32.94 -11.76
CA SER A 197 28.03 -33.89 -12.59
C SER A 197 27.49 -34.11 -14.01
N LYS A 198 26.40 -33.42 -14.42
CA LYS A 198 25.84 -33.51 -15.79
C LYS A 198 25.48 -32.12 -16.38
N PRO A 199 26.42 -31.17 -16.47
CA PRO A 199 26.17 -29.84 -17.03
C PRO A 199 25.69 -29.86 -18.50
N GLN A 200 25.97 -30.94 -19.24
CA GLN A 200 25.50 -31.16 -20.61
C GLN A 200 23.97 -31.22 -20.76
N LEU A 201 23.21 -31.28 -19.66
CA LEU A 201 21.74 -31.22 -19.70
C LEU A 201 21.20 -29.78 -19.78
N LEU A 202 22.01 -28.75 -19.49
CA LEU A 202 21.56 -27.35 -19.52
C LEU A 202 21.08 -26.90 -20.92
N PRO A 203 21.74 -27.25 -22.05
CA PRO A 203 21.24 -26.92 -23.38
C PRO A 203 19.87 -27.54 -23.69
N LEU A 204 19.59 -28.77 -23.23
CA LEU A 204 18.29 -29.40 -23.41
C LEU A 204 17.18 -28.66 -22.65
N GLN A 205 17.51 -28.12 -21.47
CA GLN A 205 16.58 -27.28 -20.71
C GLN A 205 16.35 -25.93 -21.38
N LEU A 206 17.37 -25.33 -22.02
CA LEU A 206 17.19 -24.10 -22.81
C LEU A 206 16.19 -24.30 -23.95
N GLU A 207 16.25 -25.41 -24.67
CA GLU A 207 15.28 -25.71 -25.73
C GLU A 207 13.86 -25.91 -25.16
N SER A 208 13.73 -26.54 -23.99
CA SER A 208 12.44 -26.67 -23.29
C SER A 208 11.87 -25.32 -22.86
N ILE A 209 12.71 -24.41 -22.36
CA ILE A 209 12.34 -23.04 -21.99
C ILE A 209 11.93 -22.25 -23.24
N LYS A 210 12.66 -22.34 -24.34
CA LYS A 210 12.30 -21.68 -25.61
C LYS A 210 10.94 -22.14 -26.11
N LEU A 211 10.67 -23.45 -26.06
CA LEU A 211 9.38 -24.02 -26.44
C LEU A 211 8.26 -23.51 -25.53
N ALA A 212 8.49 -23.46 -24.21
CA ALA A 212 7.51 -22.91 -23.26
C ALA A 212 7.20 -21.43 -23.54
N ILE A 213 8.20 -20.62 -23.88
CA ILE A 213 8.01 -19.20 -24.26
C ILE A 213 7.19 -19.09 -25.54
N GLN A 214 7.45 -19.95 -26.54
CA GLN A 214 6.67 -19.97 -27.77
C GLN A 214 5.20 -20.36 -27.52
N GLN A 215 4.96 -21.38 -26.69
CA GLN A 215 3.62 -21.80 -26.29
C GLN A 215 2.87 -20.69 -25.53
N LEU A 216 3.56 -20.00 -24.62
CA LEU A 216 3.00 -18.87 -23.87
C LEU A 216 2.61 -17.72 -24.80
N ASN A 217 3.45 -17.42 -25.81
CA ASN A 217 3.15 -16.41 -26.82
C ASN A 217 1.94 -16.79 -27.69
N LYS A 218 1.87 -18.05 -28.13
CA LYS A 218 0.71 -18.56 -28.88
C LYS A 218 -0.58 -18.39 -28.08
N LEU A 219 -0.59 -18.79 -26.80
CA LEU A 219 -1.75 -18.66 -25.92
C LEU A 219 -2.15 -17.19 -25.71
N GLN A 220 -1.18 -16.28 -25.54
CA GLN A 220 -1.47 -14.85 -25.43
C GLN A 220 -2.13 -14.30 -26.69
N ILE A 221 -1.65 -14.69 -27.88
CA ILE A 221 -2.22 -14.24 -29.17
C ILE A 221 -3.67 -14.70 -29.28
N GLN A 222 -3.96 -15.98 -28.99
CA GLN A 222 -5.32 -16.51 -29.03
C GLN A 222 -6.27 -15.78 -28.06
N LEU A 223 -5.81 -15.49 -26.84
CA LEU A 223 -6.58 -14.71 -25.87
C LEU A 223 -6.82 -13.27 -26.35
N GLN A 224 -5.83 -12.65 -27.00
CA GLN A 224 -5.94 -11.29 -27.53
C GLN A 224 -6.91 -11.21 -28.71
N GLU A 225 -6.85 -12.16 -29.64
CA GLU A 225 -7.80 -12.29 -30.74
C GLU A 225 -9.23 -12.43 -30.23
N PHE A 226 -9.43 -13.17 -29.13
CA PHE A 226 -10.73 -13.27 -28.47
C PHE A 226 -11.23 -11.93 -27.91
N TYR A 227 -10.41 -11.09 -27.26
CA TYR A 227 -10.90 -9.76 -26.85
C TYR A 227 -11.23 -8.87 -28.03
N GLN A 228 -10.34 -8.83 -29.02
CA GLN A 228 -10.50 -7.98 -30.20
C GLN A 228 -11.76 -8.35 -31.00
N SER A 229 -12.21 -9.60 -30.90
CA SER A 229 -13.47 -10.03 -31.51
C SER A 229 -14.71 -9.29 -30.96
N PHE A 230 -14.64 -8.75 -29.75
CA PHE A 230 -15.74 -7.98 -29.12
C PHE A 230 -15.65 -6.47 -29.36
N ASP A 231 -14.53 -5.92 -29.83
CA ASP A 231 -14.35 -4.47 -30.02
C ASP A 231 -15.36 -3.86 -31.01
N ASN A 232 -15.92 -4.69 -31.90
CA ASN A 232 -16.93 -4.30 -32.89
C ASN A 232 -18.31 -4.96 -32.63
N SER A 233 -18.52 -5.58 -31.47
CA SER A 233 -19.78 -6.28 -31.17
C SER A 233 -20.63 -5.47 -30.17
N PRO A 234 -21.84 -5.01 -30.56
CA PRO A 234 -22.74 -4.36 -29.62
C PRO A 234 -23.15 -5.37 -28.53
N ALA A 235 -23.05 -4.99 -27.25
CA ALA A 235 -23.60 -5.74 -26.12
C ALA A 235 -23.28 -7.27 -26.05
N PHE A 236 -22.03 -7.68 -26.37
CA PHE A 236 -21.61 -9.11 -26.35
C PHE A 236 -22.38 -10.02 -27.32
N THR A 237 -22.90 -9.47 -28.42
CA THR A 237 -23.53 -10.24 -29.50
C THR A 237 -22.54 -11.26 -30.10
N ILE A 238 -23.00 -12.49 -30.34
CA ILE A 238 -22.14 -13.56 -30.89
C ILE A 238 -22.18 -13.50 -32.42
N ASN A 239 -21.21 -12.80 -33.02
CA ASN A 239 -20.99 -12.77 -34.46
C ASN A 239 -19.99 -13.87 -34.90
N SER A 240 -19.73 -13.99 -36.20
CA SER A 240 -18.83 -15.04 -36.71
C SER A 240 -17.40 -14.89 -36.23
N THR A 241 -16.90 -13.67 -36.02
CA THR A 241 -15.56 -13.42 -35.46
C THR A 241 -15.45 -13.88 -34.01
N VAL A 242 -16.44 -13.55 -33.17
CA VAL A 242 -16.51 -13.99 -31.77
C VAL A 242 -16.60 -15.50 -31.69
N LEU A 243 -17.47 -16.11 -32.50
CA LEU A 243 -17.64 -17.57 -32.51
C LEU A 243 -16.35 -18.29 -32.94
N LYS A 244 -15.66 -17.80 -33.97
CA LYS A 244 -14.36 -18.32 -34.38
C LYS A 244 -13.30 -18.21 -33.29
N ALA A 245 -13.21 -17.04 -32.63
CA ALA A 245 -12.23 -16.85 -31.57
C ALA A 245 -12.53 -17.74 -30.34
N LEU A 246 -13.80 -17.94 -30.01
CA LEU A 246 -14.24 -18.85 -28.96
C LEU A 246 -13.88 -20.31 -29.31
N LEU A 247 -14.18 -20.77 -30.53
CA LEU A 247 -13.80 -22.11 -30.99
C LEU A 247 -12.28 -22.28 -31.13
N CYS A 248 -11.53 -21.22 -31.45
CA CYS A 248 -10.06 -21.26 -31.46
C CYS A 248 -9.46 -21.52 -30.07
N LEU A 249 -10.14 -21.04 -29.01
CA LEU A 249 -9.71 -21.22 -27.62
C LEU A 249 -10.13 -22.56 -27.03
N PHE A 250 -11.39 -22.94 -27.22
CA PHE A 250 -12.00 -24.07 -26.53
C PHE A 250 -12.20 -25.30 -27.45
N GLY A 251 -12.03 -25.13 -28.77
CA GLY A 251 -12.19 -26.20 -29.75
C GLY A 251 -13.55 -26.86 -29.69
N ASN A 252 -13.55 -28.17 -29.83
CA ASN A 252 -14.74 -29.02 -29.70
C ASN A 252 -15.18 -29.27 -28.24
N ALA A 253 -14.53 -28.66 -27.25
CA ALA A 253 -15.07 -28.66 -25.89
C ALA A 253 -16.36 -27.82 -25.82
N VAL A 254 -16.57 -26.89 -26.75
CA VAL A 254 -17.82 -26.14 -26.89
C VAL A 254 -18.89 -27.06 -27.50
N ASP A 255 -19.72 -27.63 -26.64
CA ASP A 255 -20.69 -28.68 -27.00
C ASP A 255 -22.03 -28.08 -27.42
N SER A 256 -22.54 -27.15 -26.63
CA SER A 256 -23.86 -26.55 -26.86
C SER A 256 -23.96 -25.13 -26.34
N VAL A 257 -24.97 -24.41 -26.82
CA VAL A 257 -25.43 -23.12 -26.32
C VAL A 257 -26.92 -23.25 -26.01
N GLU A 258 -27.31 -22.88 -24.81
CA GLU A 258 -28.71 -22.96 -24.36
C GLU A 258 -29.13 -21.68 -23.64
N LEU A 259 -30.44 -21.51 -23.45
CA LEU A 259 -30.97 -20.46 -22.58
C LEU A 259 -31.20 -21.00 -21.18
N ASP A 260 -30.62 -20.35 -20.19
CA ASP A 260 -30.89 -20.67 -18.79
C ASP A 260 -32.30 -20.22 -18.37
N ARG A 261 -32.68 -20.51 -17.11
CA ARG A 261 -33.97 -20.06 -16.55
C ARG A 261 -34.16 -18.56 -16.57
N ARG A 262 -33.09 -17.77 -16.61
CA ARG A 262 -33.12 -16.30 -16.67
C ARG A 262 -33.18 -15.78 -18.10
N GLY A 263 -33.09 -16.66 -19.09
CA GLY A 263 -33.08 -16.33 -20.51
C GLY A 263 -31.72 -15.83 -20.99
N GLN A 264 -30.62 -16.18 -20.32
CA GLN A 264 -29.26 -15.83 -20.75
C GLN A 264 -28.64 -16.95 -21.59
N LEU A 265 -27.83 -16.59 -22.59
CA LEU A 265 -27.02 -17.55 -23.33
C LEU A 265 -25.96 -18.17 -22.43
N VAL A 266 -26.00 -19.49 -22.31
CA VAL A 266 -25.06 -20.30 -21.56
C VAL A 266 -24.40 -21.27 -22.53
N PHE A 267 -23.07 -21.21 -22.58
CA PHE A 267 -22.24 -22.13 -23.34
C PHE A 267 -21.87 -23.32 -22.45
N THR A 268 -22.15 -24.52 -22.92
CA THR A 268 -21.64 -25.75 -22.32
C THR A 268 -20.26 -26.01 -22.89
N ILE A 269 -19.23 -25.86 -22.06
CA ILE A 269 -17.83 -26.13 -22.39
C ILE A 269 -17.37 -27.33 -21.55
N GLY A 270 -17.25 -28.50 -22.20
CA GLY A 270 -16.97 -29.78 -21.56
C GLY A 270 -18.12 -30.23 -20.65
N ARG A 271 -17.94 -30.10 -19.33
CA ARG A 271 -18.98 -30.41 -18.32
C ARG A 271 -19.47 -29.17 -17.58
N GLU A 272 -18.95 -28.01 -17.94
CA GLU A 272 -19.23 -26.76 -17.25
C GLU A 272 -20.08 -25.85 -18.12
N GLN A 273 -20.89 -25.03 -17.46
CA GLN A 273 -21.78 -24.08 -18.09
C GLN A 273 -21.32 -22.66 -17.75
N HIS A 274 -21.09 -21.85 -18.77
CA HIS A 274 -20.56 -20.49 -18.62
C HIS A 274 -21.36 -19.51 -19.47
N THR A 275 -21.68 -18.34 -18.94
CA THR A 275 -22.16 -17.25 -19.79
C THR A 275 -21.00 -16.71 -20.63
N ILE A 276 -21.28 -16.03 -21.74
CA ILE A 276 -20.22 -15.40 -22.54
C ILE A 276 -19.39 -14.38 -21.72
N ILE A 277 -20.04 -13.71 -20.74
CA ILE A 277 -19.40 -12.76 -19.83
C ILE A 277 -18.45 -13.49 -18.88
N ASP A 278 -18.81 -14.68 -18.39
CA ASP A 278 -17.93 -15.49 -17.55
C ASP A 278 -16.68 -15.91 -18.32
N ILE A 279 -16.85 -16.35 -19.56
CA ILE A 279 -15.74 -16.70 -20.47
C ILE A 279 -14.84 -15.50 -20.71
N TYR A 280 -15.41 -14.33 -21.04
CA TYR A 280 -14.68 -13.08 -21.22
C TYR A 280 -13.82 -12.73 -20.00
N ASN A 281 -14.44 -12.73 -18.82
CA ASN A 281 -13.75 -12.40 -17.56
C ASN A 281 -12.67 -13.42 -17.21
N TYR A 282 -12.92 -14.71 -17.47
CA TYR A 282 -11.96 -15.79 -17.26
C TYR A 282 -10.72 -15.61 -18.14
N CYS A 283 -10.94 -15.48 -19.45
CA CYS A 283 -9.89 -15.22 -20.42
C CYS A 283 -9.09 -13.98 -20.00
N GLN A 284 -9.77 -12.88 -19.65
CA GLN A 284 -9.11 -11.60 -19.30
C GLN A 284 -8.11 -11.79 -18.17
N LYS A 285 -8.54 -12.45 -17.09
CA LYS A 285 -7.67 -12.76 -15.95
C LYS A 285 -6.48 -13.63 -16.36
N LEU A 286 -6.68 -14.61 -17.23
CA LEU A 286 -5.60 -15.46 -17.72
C LEU A 286 -4.59 -14.66 -18.57
N SER A 287 -5.07 -13.78 -19.45
CA SER A 287 -4.21 -12.92 -20.27
C SER A 287 -3.40 -11.94 -19.42
N GLU A 288 -4.01 -11.31 -18.43
CA GLU A 288 -3.29 -10.44 -17.48
C GLU A 288 -2.18 -11.20 -16.73
N ARG A 289 -2.42 -12.47 -16.37
CA ARG A 289 -1.40 -13.32 -15.72
C ARG A 289 -0.25 -13.63 -16.67
N ILE A 290 -0.54 -13.95 -17.93
CA ILE A 290 0.48 -14.21 -18.95
C ILE A 290 1.31 -12.94 -19.21
N GLN A 291 0.68 -11.77 -19.32
CA GLN A 291 1.36 -10.49 -19.54
C GLN A 291 2.37 -10.15 -18.44
N ARG A 292 2.07 -10.47 -17.17
CA ARG A 292 3.01 -10.27 -16.05
C ARG A 292 4.26 -11.15 -16.15
N ILE A 293 4.18 -12.29 -16.84
CA ILE A 293 5.26 -13.27 -16.93
C ILE A 293 6.21 -12.95 -18.09
N PHE A 294 5.73 -12.39 -19.21
CA PHE A 294 6.56 -12.14 -20.40
C PHE A 294 7.88 -11.40 -20.13
N PRO A 295 7.93 -10.30 -19.36
CA PRO A 295 9.18 -9.60 -19.08
C PRO A 295 10.23 -10.53 -18.46
N LEU A 296 9.80 -11.39 -17.53
CA LEU A 296 10.66 -12.34 -16.84
C LEU A 296 11.13 -13.45 -17.76
N THR A 297 10.32 -13.92 -18.72
CA THR A 297 10.72 -15.02 -19.61
C THR A 297 11.92 -14.68 -20.48
N THR A 298 12.01 -13.44 -20.97
CA THR A 298 13.15 -12.98 -21.78
C THR A 298 14.43 -12.98 -20.96
N GLN A 299 14.36 -12.44 -19.74
CA GLN A 299 15.49 -12.40 -18.81
C GLN A 299 15.87 -13.81 -18.33
N PHE A 300 14.91 -14.70 -18.12
CA PHE A 300 15.13 -16.09 -17.73
C PHE A 300 15.82 -16.90 -18.83
N ARG A 301 15.43 -16.69 -20.10
CA ARG A 301 16.13 -17.28 -21.26
C ARG A 301 17.58 -16.80 -21.31
N GLN A 302 17.80 -15.49 -21.19
CA GLN A 302 19.14 -14.90 -21.17
C GLN A 302 19.98 -15.43 -20.02
N LEU A 303 19.42 -15.55 -18.81
CA LEU A 303 20.09 -16.16 -17.66
C LEU A 303 20.52 -17.60 -17.96
N THR A 304 19.64 -18.38 -18.60
CA THR A 304 19.93 -19.78 -18.96
C THR A 304 21.07 -19.85 -19.98
N GLU A 305 21.04 -19.00 -21.00
CA GLU A 305 22.13 -18.87 -21.98
C GLU A 305 23.45 -18.47 -21.30
N GLN A 306 23.42 -17.52 -20.36
CA GLN A 306 24.59 -17.15 -19.57
C GLN A 306 25.11 -18.33 -18.74
N CYS A 307 24.24 -19.12 -18.12
CA CYS A 307 24.64 -20.28 -17.31
C CYS A 307 25.34 -21.36 -18.15
N ILE A 308 24.85 -21.62 -19.36
CA ILE A 308 25.45 -22.57 -20.30
C ILE A 308 26.84 -22.12 -20.74
N ASN A 309 27.00 -20.83 -21.02
CA ASN A 309 28.22 -20.27 -21.60
C ASN A 309 29.28 -19.87 -20.56
N HIS A 310 28.96 -19.90 -19.26
CA HIS A 310 29.88 -19.42 -18.21
C HIS A 310 30.75 -20.54 -17.63
N PRO A 311 32.09 -20.55 -17.86
CA PRO A 311 32.97 -21.66 -17.45
C PRO A 311 32.96 -21.96 -15.94
N ALA A 312 32.87 -20.92 -15.10
CA ALA A 312 32.84 -21.10 -13.64
C ALA A 312 31.59 -21.82 -13.13
N ILE A 313 30.44 -21.63 -13.79
CA ILE A 313 29.19 -22.34 -13.45
C ILE A 313 29.37 -23.81 -13.82
N ILE A 314 29.82 -24.09 -15.06
CA ILE A 314 30.07 -25.46 -15.51
C ILE A 314 31.04 -26.20 -14.57
N LYS A 315 32.14 -25.55 -14.18
CA LYS A 315 33.09 -26.09 -13.20
C LYS A 315 32.43 -26.38 -11.85
N SER A 316 31.65 -25.44 -11.33
CA SER A 316 30.94 -25.61 -10.04
C SER A 316 29.91 -26.74 -10.08
N LEU A 317 29.30 -26.99 -11.25
CA LEU A 317 28.38 -28.11 -11.45
C LEU A 317 29.10 -29.45 -11.58
N GLN A 318 30.31 -29.49 -12.16
CA GLN A 318 31.12 -30.69 -12.28
C GLN A 318 31.74 -31.12 -10.94
N SER A 319 32.18 -30.15 -10.13
CA SER A 319 32.77 -30.36 -8.81
C SER A 319 32.06 -29.49 -7.76
N PRO A 320 30.83 -29.86 -7.33
CA PRO A 320 30.07 -29.06 -6.38
C PRO A 320 30.68 -29.08 -4.98
N LYS A 321 30.55 -27.95 -4.28
CA LYS A 321 30.78 -27.90 -2.82
C LYS A 321 29.74 -28.75 -2.08
N SER A 322 30.08 -29.15 -0.86
CA SER A 322 29.14 -29.85 0.04
C SER A 322 27.85 -29.06 0.16
N ALA A 323 26.72 -29.76 0.12
CA ALA A 323 25.41 -29.16 0.32
C ALA A 323 25.37 -28.52 1.72
N VAL A 324 25.02 -27.24 1.77
CA VAL A 324 24.71 -26.54 3.02
C VAL A 324 23.35 -25.93 2.82
N SER A 325 22.37 -26.35 3.62
CA SER A 325 21.04 -25.74 3.55
C SER A 325 21.05 -24.36 4.20
N LEU A 326 20.16 -23.45 3.81
CA LEU A 326 20.01 -22.17 4.53
C LEU A 326 19.72 -22.39 6.03
N SER A 327 18.85 -23.34 6.39
CA SER A 327 18.56 -23.67 7.78
C SER A 327 19.77 -24.25 8.52
N GLU A 328 20.63 -24.98 7.82
CA GLU A 328 21.85 -25.56 8.36
C GLU A 328 22.93 -24.49 8.51
N LEU A 329 23.03 -23.54 7.58
CA LEU A 329 23.88 -22.36 7.72
C LEU A 329 23.44 -21.50 8.90
N GLU A 330 22.14 -21.27 9.06
CA GLU A 330 21.58 -20.58 10.23
C GLU A 330 21.91 -21.32 11.53
N SER A 331 21.78 -22.66 11.53
CA SER A 331 22.15 -23.50 12.67
C SER A 331 23.65 -23.47 12.96
N GLN A 332 24.51 -23.54 11.94
CA GLN A 332 25.96 -23.45 12.07
C GLN A 332 26.38 -22.08 12.62
N VAL A 333 25.79 -20.99 12.11
CA VAL A 333 26.02 -19.65 12.63
C VAL A 333 25.58 -19.56 14.09
N LYS A 334 24.40 -20.09 14.42
CA LYS A 334 23.88 -20.09 15.78
C LYS A 334 24.78 -20.91 16.71
N GLU A 335 25.18 -22.10 16.31
CA GLU A 335 26.10 -22.96 17.06
C GLU A 335 27.46 -22.30 17.25
N LEU A 336 28.02 -21.66 16.21
CA LEU A 336 29.27 -20.90 16.31
C LEU A 336 29.15 -19.76 17.34
N ILE A 337 28.03 -19.03 17.32
CA ILE A 337 27.75 -17.94 18.25
C ILE A 337 27.57 -18.48 19.68
N ASP A 338 26.81 -19.56 19.85
CA ASP A 338 26.55 -20.17 21.16
C ASP A 338 27.82 -20.80 21.77
N ASN A 339 28.68 -21.39 20.94
CA ASN A 339 29.94 -22.02 21.35
C ASN A 339 31.09 -21.03 21.56
N THR A 340 30.96 -19.78 21.10
CA THR A 340 31.95 -18.74 21.37
C THR A 340 31.40 -17.80 22.44
N PRO A 341 31.72 -18.04 23.72
CA PRO A 341 31.18 -17.23 24.80
C PRO A 341 31.60 -15.77 24.58
N PRO A 342 30.68 -14.80 24.73
CA PRO A 342 31.00 -13.38 24.62
C PRO A 342 31.82 -12.89 25.81
N LYS A 343 32.61 -13.76 26.45
CA LYS A 343 33.30 -13.59 27.72
C LYS A 343 34.77 -13.98 27.60
N LEU A 344 35.65 -13.01 27.87
CA LEU A 344 37.07 -13.23 28.10
C LEU A 344 37.31 -13.38 29.61
N SER A 345 37.63 -14.58 30.05
CA SER A 345 38.00 -14.83 31.44
C SER A 345 39.50 -14.61 31.64
N PHE A 346 39.85 -13.88 32.70
CA PHE A 346 41.23 -13.67 33.11
C PHE A 346 41.67 -14.81 34.02
N GLY A 347 42.86 -15.34 33.78
CA GLY A 347 43.46 -16.44 34.53
C GLY A 347 44.93 -16.55 34.21
N ASP A 348 45.44 -17.77 34.13
CA ASP A 348 46.82 -17.98 33.69
C ASP A 348 47.02 -17.63 32.21
N ARG A 349 48.29 -17.57 31.82
CA ARG A 349 48.69 -17.24 30.44
C ARG A 349 48.14 -18.26 29.44
N GLU A 350 48.05 -19.54 29.79
CA GLU A 350 47.55 -20.58 28.89
C GLU A 350 46.06 -20.40 28.60
N LEU A 351 45.24 -20.14 29.61
CA LEU A 351 43.81 -19.91 29.46
C LEU A 351 43.53 -18.68 28.59
N MET A 352 44.28 -17.59 28.78
CA MET A 352 44.16 -16.40 27.92
C MET A 352 44.61 -16.69 26.48
N GLN A 353 45.70 -17.44 26.29
CA GLN A 353 46.15 -17.83 24.95
C GLN A 353 45.12 -18.70 24.23
N ARG A 354 44.52 -19.67 24.93
CA ARG A 354 43.45 -20.53 24.38
C ARG A 354 42.24 -19.70 23.97
N GLN A 355 41.74 -18.82 24.85
CA GLN A 355 40.60 -17.94 24.53
C GLN A 355 40.91 -16.97 23.38
N ALA A 356 42.11 -16.39 23.33
CA ALA A 356 42.52 -15.52 22.23
C ALA A 356 42.51 -16.26 20.89
N ASN A 357 43.03 -17.50 20.88
CA ASN A 357 42.99 -18.37 19.70
C ASN A 357 41.55 -18.73 19.31
N THR A 358 40.67 -19.03 20.28
CA THR A 358 39.24 -19.29 20.04
C THR A 358 38.55 -18.08 19.41
N PHE A 359 38.74 -16.87 19.93
CA PHE A 359 38.18 -15.65 19.33
C PHE A 359 38.69 -15.44 17.91
N LYS A 360 39.98 -15.68 17.66
CA LYS A 360 40.56 -15.56 16.32
C LYS A 360 39.95 -16.57 15.34
N GLN A 361 39.82 -17.83 15.73
CA GLN A 361 39.17 -18.86 14.92
C GLN A 361 37.72 -18.50 14.63
N PHE A 362 36.95 -18.08 15.64
CA PHE A 362 35.56 -17.65 15.47
C PHE A 362 35.42 -16.46 14.50
N GLN A 363 36.30 -15.46 14.62
CA GLN A 363 36.34 -14.32 13.69
C GLN A 363 36.60 -14.76 12.26
N THR A 364 37.54 -15.69 12.04
CA THR A 364 37.83 -16.21 10.70
C THR A 364 36.61 -16.87 10.08
N HIS A 365 35.95 -17.78 10.81
CA HIS A 365 34.76 -18.48 10.30
C HIS A 365 33.59 -17.53 10.02
N LEU A 366 33.24 -16.64 10.97
CA LEU A 366 32.13 -15.71 10.75
C LEU A 366 32.42 -14.67 9.66
N ARG A 367 33.67 -14.22 9.49
CA ARG A 367 34.04 -13.32 8.38
C ARG A 367 33.97 -14.03 7.04
N GLU A 368 34.32 -15.31 6.98
CA GLU A 368 34.16 -16.10 5.77
C GLU A 368 32.69 -16.20 5.37
N ILE A 369 31.80 -16.57 6.30
CA ILE A 369 30.34 -16.59 6.09
C ILE A 369 29.82 -15.19 5.72
N GLN A 370 30.27 -14.13 6.41
CA GLN A 370 29.90 -12.76 6.10
C GLN A 370 30.28 -12.35 4.68
N ASN A 371 31.50 -12.67 4.24
CA ASN A 371 31.97 -12.34 2.90
C ASN A 371 31.17 -13.07 1.82
N GLN A 372 30.81 -14.33 2.04
CA GLN A 372 29.97 -15.10 1.12
C GLN A 372 28.55 -14.53 1.05
N LEU A 373 27.95 -14.19 2.21
CA LEU A 373 26.64 -13.51 2.27
C LEU A 373 26.69 -12.10 1.65
N ASP A 374 27.79 -11.37 1.81
CA ASP A 374 27.98 -10.05 1.18
C ASP A 374 28.05 -10.16 -0.34
N ALA A 375 28.77 -11.16 -0.87
CA ALA A 375 28.84 -11.40 -2.30
C ALA A 375 27.46 -11.75 -2.88
N ALA A 376 26.72 -12.65 -2.22
CA ALA A 376 25.36 -13.01 -2.64
C ALA A 376 24.40 -11.81 -2.55
N THR A 377 24.33 -11.14 -1.40
CA THR A 377 23.35 -10.06 -1.17
C THR A 377 23.58 -8.81 -2.00
N LYS A 378 24.83 -8.45 -2.31
CA LYS A 378 25.14 -7.29 -3.18
C LYS A 378 24.60 -7.45 -4.60
N LEU A 379 24.62 -8.68 -5.12
CA LEU A 379 24.17 -8.96 -6.48
C LEU A 379 22.63 -8.89 -6.59
N PHE A 380 21.91 -9.13 -5.49
CA PHE A 380 20.44 -9.04 -5.43
C PHE A 380 19.92 -7.61 -5.23
N ALA A 381 20.69 -6.73 -4.58
CA ALA A 381 20.22 -5.39 -4.19
C ALA A 381 20.24 -4.36 -5.33
N ASN A 382 20.94 -4.65 -6.43
CA ASN A 382 21.29 -3.66 -7.47
C ASN A 382 20.60 -3.88 -8.83
N GLN A 383 19.52 -4.66 -8.92
CA GLN A 383 18.91 -5.00 -10.21
C GLN A 383 17.41 -4.65 -10.28
N GLU A 384 16.99 -4.27 -11.49
CA GLU A 384 15.60 -4.04 -11.93
C GLU A 384 14.73 -5.31 -11.77
N ALA A 385 13.55 -5.34 -12.40
CA ALA A 385 12.48 -6.34 -12.22
C ALA A 385 12.88 -7.85 -12.21
N PHE A 386 14.09 -8.23 -12.63
CA PHE A 386 14.65 -9.58 -12.50
C PHE A 386 16.10 -9.58 -11.97
N PRO A 387 16.33 -10.08 -10.74
CA PRO A 387 17.58 -9.87 -10.00
C PRO A 387 18.64 -10.97 -10.17
N LEU A 388 18.53 -11.84 -11.19
CA LEU A 388 19.45 -12.96 -11.39
C LEU A 388 20.25 -12.83 -12.69
N ASN A 389 21.56 -13.06 -12.56
CA ASN A 389 22.52 -13.19 -13.66
C ASN A 389 23.53 -14.32 -13.35
N ALA A 390 24.44 -14.62 -14.27
CA ALA A 390 25.47 -15.64 -14.04
C ALA A 390 26.29 -15.40 -12.74
N SER A 391 26.66 -14.16 -12.43
CA SER A 391 27.40 -13.84 -11.20
C SER A 391 26.61 -14.20 -9.94
N SER A 392 25.30 -13.95 -9.96
CA SER A 392 24.39 -14.28 -8.86
C SER A 392 24.27 -15.80 -8.68
N ILE A 393 24.15 -16.54 -9.79
CA ILE A 393 24.13 -18.01 -9.78
C ILE A 393 25.43 -18.60 -9.23
N ILE A 394 26.59 -18.02 -9.59
CA ILE A 394 27.88 -18.43 -9.03
C ILE A 394 27.91 -18.20 -7.52
N ALA A 395 27.51 -17.03 -7.06
CA ALA A 395 27.48 -16.73 -5.62
C ALA A 395 26.57 -17.69 -4.84
N LEU A 396 25.42 -18.07 -5.42
CA LEU A 396 24.51 -19.06 -4.83
C LEU A 396 25.12 -20.47 -4.81
N LEU A 397 25.71 -20.93 -5.91
CA LEU A 397 26.42 -22.21 -5.97
C LEU A 397 27.62 -22.24 -5.01
N ASP A 398 28.30 -21.12 -4.83
CA ASP A 398 29.45 -21.00 -3.93
C ASP A 398 29.07 -21.07 -2.45
N LEU A 399 27.91 -20.52 -2.10
CA LEU A 399 27.40 -20.43 -0.73
C LEU A 399 26.66 -21.70 -0.30
N PHE A 400 25.82 -22.25 -1.17
CA PHE A 400 24.92 -23.37 -0.84
C PHE A 400 25.42 -24.71 -1.41
N GLY A 401 26.32 -24.68 -2.39
CA GLY A 401 26.83 -25.90 -3.01
C GLY A 401 25.71 -26.69 -3.67
N SER A 402 25.70 -28.00 -3.41
CA SER A 402 24.73 -28.92 -4.01
C SER A 402 23.29 -28.83 -3.47
N SER A 403 23.05 -28.04 -2.40
CA SER A 403 21.67 -27.77 -1.93
C SER A 403 20.93 -26.80 -2.85
N PHE A 404 21.64 -25.92 -3.58
CA PHE A 404 21.04 -25.03 -4.58
C PHE A 404 20.90 -25.75 -5.92
N THR A 405 19.70 -26.24 -6.19
CA THR A 405 19.40 -27.14 -7.30
C THR A 405 18.82 -26.45 -8.52
N GLY A 406 18.52 -25.14 -8.46
CA GLY A 406 18.00 -24.43 -9.63
C GLY A 406 17.24 -23.16 -9.32
N VAL A 407 16.67 -22.57 -10.36
CA VAL A 407 15.78 -21.39 -10.34
C VAL A 407 14.63 -21.58 -11.30
N GLY A 408 13.50 -20.92 -11.07
CA GLY A 408 12.34 -21.02 -11.97
C GLY A 408 11.34 -19.89 -11.77
N ILE A 409 10.32 -19.89 -12.60
CA ILE A 409 9.18 -18.97 -12.50
C ILE A 409 7.94 -19.79 -12.12
N GLU A 410 7.29 -19.44 -11.03
CA GLU A 410 6.05 -20.09 -10.58
C GLU A 410 4.79 -19.32 -10.99
N LYS A 411 3.63 -19.89 -10.66
CA LYS A 411 2.30 -19.30 -10.84
C LYS A 411 2.33 -17.86 -10.30
N ASP A 412 1.88 -16.92 -11.14
CA ASP A 412 1.80 -15.47 -10.86
C ASP A 412 3.11 -14.67 -10.97
N ALA A 413 4.02 -15.09 -11.86
CA ALA A 413 5.25 -14.34 -12.18
C ALA A 413 6.23 -14.23 -10.99
N ILE A 414 6.21 -15.21 -10.08
CA ILE A 414 7.08 -15.23 -8.91
C ILE A 414 8.36 -15.99 -9.26
N LEU A 415 9.50 -15.31 -9.11
CA LEU A 415 10.80 -15.95 -9.20
C LEU A 415 11.05 -16.82 -7.96
N VAL A 416 11.44 -18.07 -8.19
CA VAL A 416 11.70 -19.06 -7.14
C VAL A 416 13.08 -19.68 -7.27
N ILE A 417 13.61 -20.13 -6.14
CA ILE A 417 14.82 -20.94 -6.04
C ILE A 417 14.42 -22.36 -5.63
N TYR A 418 15.03 -23.34 -6.27
CA TYR A 418 14.94 -24.74 -5.85
C TYR A 418 16.11 -25.05 -4.93
N HIS A 419 15.83 -25.31 -3.67
CA HIS A 419 16.83 -25.54 -2.65
C HIS A 419 16.43 -26.74 -1.78
N ASN A 420 17.26 -27.79 -1.72
CA ASN A 420 16.97 -29.04 -0.99
C ASN A 420 15.61 -29.69 -1.32
N GLN A 421 15.23 -29.73 -2.60
CA GLN A 421 13.91 -30.22 -3.05
C GLN A 421 12.71 -29.35 -2.59
N GLU A 422 12.96 -28.25 -1.89
CA GLU A 422 11.95 -27.24 -1.58
C GLU A 422 11.99 -26.12 -2.60
N THR A 423 10.84 -25.50 -2.82
CA THR A 423 10.72 -24.30 -3.63
C THR A 423 10.54 -23.10 -2.72
N ILE A 424 11.48 -22.14 -2.79
CA ILE A 424 11.48 -20.95 -1.93
C ILE A 424 11.36 -19.72 -2.82
N LYS A 425 10.44 -18.80 -2.49
CA LYS A 425 10.33 -17.51 -3.18
C LYS A 425 11.65 -16.75 -3.08
N PHE A 426 12.17 -16.28 -4.21
CA PHE A 426 13.47 -15.60 -4.29
C PHE A 426 13.57 -14.42 -3.32
N GLU A 427 12.51 -13.61 -3.22
CA GLU A 427 12.45 -12.48 -2.28
C GLU A 427 12.58 -12.93 -0.81
N SER A 428 11.90 -14.01 -0.44
CA SER A 428 11.92 -14.55 0.94
C SER A 428 13.29 -15.14 1.27
N PHE A 429 13.91 -15.80 0.29
CA PHE A 429 15.27 -16.30 0.39
C PHE A 429 16.28 -15.14 0.61
N CYS A 430 16.19 -14.09 -0.21
CA CYS A 430 17.04 -12.90 -0.07
C CYS A 430 16.89 -12.23 1.30
N LYS A 431 15.65 -12.07 1.79
CA LYS A 431 15.40 -11.54 3.15
C LYS A 431 16.07 -12.37 4.23
N SER A 432 16.02 -13.70 4.11
CA SER A 432 16.64 -14.60 5.08
C SER A 432 18.18 -14.49 5.07
N CYS A 433 18.80 -14.43 3.88
CA CYS A 433 20.24 -14.17 3.75
C CYS A 433 20.66 -12.81 4.33
N ILE A 434 19.87 -11.76 4.11
CA ILE A 434 20.11 -10.42 4.68
C ILE A 434 19.98 -10.47 6.20
N GLN A 435 18.95 -11.12 6.74
CA GLN A 435 18.74 -11.25 8.17
C GLN A 435 19.91 -11.99 8.83
N LEU A 436 20.35 -13.11 8.25
CA LEU A 436 21.50 -13.86 8.75
C LEU A 436 22.78 -13.01 8.74
N LYS A 437 23.00 -12.23 7.68
CA LYS A 437 24.12 -11.28 7.58
C LYS A 437 24.06 -10.19 8.67
N GLU A 438 22.88 -9.68 9.02
CA GLU A 438 22.77 -8.72 10.13
C GLU A 438 23.03 -9.38 11.49
N ASN A 439 22.56 -10.63 11.68
CA ASN A 439 22.74 -11.38 12.92
C ASN A 439 24.23 -11.64 13.26
N ILE A 440 25.09 -11.81 12.26
CA ILE A 440 26.53 -12.08 12.48
C ILE A 440 27.37 -10.82 12.76
N LYS A 441 26.90 -9.61 12.45
CA LYS A 441 27.69 -8.37 12.59
C LYS A 441 28.14 -8.12 14.03
N GLN A 442 27.22 -8.19 14.98
CA GLN A 442 27.51 -7.90 16.39
C GLN A 442 28.48 -8.92 17.00
N PRO A 443 28.29 -10.25 16.84
CA PRO A 443 29.26 -11.25 17.30
C PRO A 443 30.67 -11.05 16.75
N ILE A 444 30.82 -10.66 15.47
CA ILE A 444 32.13 -10.33 14.88
C ILE A 444 32.76 -9.14 15.61
N ILE A 445 32.02 -8.04 15.81
CA ILE A 445 32.54 -6.85 16.51
C ILE A 445 32.98 -7.18 17.93
N GLN A 446 32.15 -7.93 18.66
CA GLN A 446 32.40 -8.32 20.05
C GLN A 446 33.64 -9.22 20.17
N SER A 447 33.75 -10.24 19.32
CA SER A 447 34.90 -11.14 19.32
C SER A 447 36.21 -10.45 18.93
N VAL A 448 36.17 -9.51 17.97
CA VAL A 448 37.33 -8.66 17.61
C VAL A 448 37.78 -7.84 18.81
N TYR A 449 36.85 -7.23 19.54
CA TYR A 449 37.16 -6.43 20.72
C TYR A 449 37.79 -7.27 21.83
N LEU A 450 37.18 -8.41 22.19
CA LEU A 450 37.69 -9.30 23.24
C LEU A 450 39.04 -9.94 22.86
N GLY A 451 39.19 -10.40 21.61
CA GLY A 451 40.44 -10.96 21.10
C GLY A 451 41.58 -9.96 21.19
N LYS A 452 41.33 -8.69 20.82
CA LYS A 452 42.32 -7.61 20.92
C LYS A 452 42.75 -7.35 22.37
N ILE A 453 41.81 -7.36 23.32
CA ILE A 453 42.15 -7.23 24.75
C ILE A 453 43.00 -8.41 25.21
N ALA A 454 42.63 -9.64 24.82
CA ALA A 454 43.38 -10.84 25.18
C ALA A 454 44.83 -10.79 24.67
N GLU A 455 45.02 -10.44 23.39
CA GLU A 455 46.34 -10.25 22.78
C GLU A 455 47.15 -9.14 23.48
N GLN A 456 46.52 -8.01 23.77
CA GLN A 456 47.17 -6.93 24.51
C GLN A 456 47.60 -7.36 25.91
N CYS A 457 46.79 -8.13 26.62
CA CYS A 457 47.15 -8.68 27.93
C CYS A 457 48.33 -9.66 27.82
N LEU A 458 48.29 -10.57 26.83
CA LEU A 458 49.35 -11.57 26.59
C LEU A 458 50.72 -10.93 26.31
N ASN A 459 50.75 -9.72 25.76
CA ASN A 459 51.96 -8.94 25.48
C ASN A 459 52.48 -8.13 26.69
N HIS A 460 51.75 -8.12 27.82
CA HIS A 460 52.14 -7.42 29.05
C HIS A 460 52.28 -8.38 30.23
N ALA A 461 53.48 -8.96 30.41
CA ALA A 461 53.77 -9.97 31.42
C ALA A 461 53.35 -9.56 32.85
N GLN A 462 53.58 -8.30 33.25
CA GLN A 462 53.19 -7.78 34.56
C GLN A 462 51.66 -7.74 34.76
N LEU A 463 50.90 -7.44 33.70
CA LEU A 463 49.44 -7.41 33.76
C LEU A 463 48.86 -8.83 33.91
N ILE A 464 49.44 -9.81 33.21
CA ILE A 464 49.04 -11.22 33.36
C ILE A 464 49.28 -11.68 34.79
N GLN A 465 50.45 -11.34 35.36
CA GLN A 465 50.77 -11.67 36.74
C GLN A 465 49.73 -11.07 37.69
N LEU A 466 49.43 -9.76 37.55
CA LEU A 466 48.39 -9.09 38.34
C LEU A 466 47.00 -9.72 38.19
N LEU A 467 46.61 -10.09 36.96
CA LEU A 467 45.34 -10.76 36.68
C LEU A 467 45.27 -12.16 37.30
N SER A 468 46.39 -12.87 37.38
CA SER A 468 46.48 -14.21 37.98
C SER A 468 46.59 -14.21 39.51
N GLU A 469 47.18 -13.17 40.09
CA GLU A 469 47.46 -13.06 41.53
C GLU A 469 46.38 -12.31 42.32
N ALA A 470 45.47 -11.60 41.64
CA ALA A 470 44.48 -10.74 42.31
C ALA A 470 43.43 -11.54 43.10
N LYS A 471 43.77 -11.86 44.36
CA LYS A 471 42.89 -12.55 45.32
C LYS A 471 42.06 -11.61 46.20
N SER A 472 42.44 -10.34 46.33
CA SER A 472 41.64 -9.36 47.09
C SER A 472 40.49 -8.83 46.24
N VAL A 473 39.29 -9.25 46.57
CA VAL A 473 38.05 -8.84 45.92
C VAL A 473 37.55 -7.55 46.58
N GLN A 474 37.42 -6.47 45.84
CA GLN A 474 36.65 -5.31 46.30
C GLN A 474 35.48 -5.07 45.36
N THR A 475 34.26 -5.32 45.85
CA THR A 475 33.08 -4.85 45.13
C THR A 475 32.99 -3.32 45.21
N LEU A 476 32.15 -2.70 44.38
CA LEU A 476 31.84 -1.27 44.49
C LEU A 476 31.34 -0.89 45.90
N ALA A 477 30.70 -1.83 46.62
CA ALA A 477 30.27 -1.62 48.00
C ALA A 477 31.43 -1.66 49.00
N ASP A 478 32.40 -2.56 48.82
CA ASP A 478 33.59 -2.66 49.66
C ASP A 478 34.48 -1.42 49.50
N PHE A 479 34.64 -0.93 48.27
CA PHE A 479 35.34 0.32 48.02
C PHE A 479 34.68 1.50 48.75
N LYS A 480 33.34 1.60 48.74
CA LYS A 480 32.62 2.61 49.54
C LYS A 480 32.89 2.46 51.04
N LYS A 481 33.00 1.24 51.55
CA LYS A 481 33.30 0.98 52.97
C LYS A 481 34.73 1.43 53.32
N GLN A 482 35.70 1.10 52.48
CA GLN A 482 37.08 1.57 52.65
C GLN A 482 37.18 3.09 52.60
N LEU A 483 36.46 3.74 51.69
CA LEU A 483 36.43 5.20 51.62
C LEU A 483 35.88 5.83 52.91
N LYS A 484 34.87 5.23 53.55
CA LYS A 484 34.37 5.67 54.86
C LYS A 484 35.41 5.52 55.96
N GLU A 485 36.19 4.44 55.95
CA GLU A 485 37.29 4.24 56.90
C GLU A 485 38.42 5.26 56.69
N PHE A 486 38.79 5.54 55.43
CA PHE A 486 39.73 6.61 55.12
C PHE A 486 39.20 7.97 55.60
N ALA A 487 37.93 8.29 55.36
CA ALA A 487 37.32 9.53 55.86
C ALA A 487 37.38 9.65 57.39
N LYS A 488 37.19 8.54 58.12
CA LYS A 488 37.31 8.50 59.58
C LYS A 488 38.75 8.72 60.05
N ARG A 489 39.72 8.05 59.42
CA ARG A 489 41.16 8.17 59.77
C ARG A 489 41.77 9.51 59.35
N ALA A 490 41.27 10.11 58.28
CA ALA A 490 41.69 11.42 57.79
C ALA A 490 41.12 12.59 58.62
N ASN A 491 40.15 12.32 59.49
CA ASN A 491 39.52 13.30 60.38
C ASN A 491 39.53 12.84 61.85
N PRO A 492 40.71 12.58 62.45
CA PRO A 492 40.79 12.15 63.84
C PRO A 492 40.52 13.33 64.77
N THR A 493 40.01 13.03 65.96
CA THR A 493 40.04 14.02 67.05
C THR A 493 41.48 14.11 67.57
N LEU A 494 42.11 15.27 67.39
CA LEU A 494 43.51 15.48 67.78
C LEU A 494 43.66 15.39 69.31
N ALA A 495 44.62 14.59 69.78
CA ALA A 495 44.94 14.46 71.21
C ALA A 495 45.79 15.66 71.66
N ILE A 496 45.13 16.81 71.81
CA ILE A 496 45.79 18.12 72.00
C ILE A 496 46.69 18.14 73.25
N ASP A 497 46.41 17.32 74.25
CA ASP A 497 47.16 17.16 75.50
C ASP A 497 48.44 16.30 75.40
N ASN A 498 48.61 15.51 74.35
CA ASN A 498 49.73 14.58 74.22
C ASN A 498 50.57 14.81 72.93
N PRO A 499 51.76 15.46 73.02
CA PRO A 499 52.56 15.80 71.85
C PRO A 499 53.00 14.58 71.03
N ARG A 500 53.23 13.46 71.70
CA ARG A 500 53.62 12.20 71.04
C ARG A 500 52.46 11.63 70.24
N GLN A 501 51.23 11.69 70.77
CA GLN A 501 50.03 11.26 70.05
C GLN A 501 49.68 12.18 68.87
N ILE A 502 49.82 13.51 69.00
CA ILE A 502 49.64 14.40 67.83
C ILE A 502 50.64 14.04 66.73
N ARG A 503 51.92 13.82 67.05
CA ARG A 503 52.92 13.39 66.04
C ARG A 503 52.51 12.08 65.35
N GLN A 504 51.99 11.11 66.10
CA GLN A 504 51.51 9.86 65.54
C GLN A 504 50.26 10.05 64.65
N GLN A 505 49.28 10.82 65.12
CA GLN A 505 48.09 11.16 64.34
C GLN A 505 48.43 11.95 63.07
N THR A 506 49.38 12.89 63.12
CA THR A 506 49.85 13.62 61.93
C THR A 506 50.49 12.67 60.92
N LYS A 507 51.32 11.71 61.37
CA LYS A 507 51.89 10.68 60.48
C LYS A 507 50.80 9.83 59.82
N GLU A 508 49.79 9.42 60.59
CA GLU A 508 48.66 8.64 60.06
C GLU A 508 47.82 9.44 59.05
N ILE A 509 47.59 10.73 59.28
CA ILE A 509 46.87 11.62 58.35
C ILE A 509 47.65 11.80 57.04
N ILE A 510 48.98 11.97 57.12
CA ILE A 510 49.84 12.07 55.94
C ILE A 510 49.78 10.77 55.12
N ALA A 511 49.94 9.62 55.78
CA ALA A 511 49.87 8.32 55.10
C ALA A 511 48.51 8.08 54.43
N VAL A 512 47.40 8.46 55.08
CA VAL A 512 46.06 8.38 54.47
C VAL A 512 45.90 9.36 53.30
N GLY A 513 46.49 10.55 53.39
CA GLY A 513 46.48 11.55 52.31
C GLY A 513 47.20 11.06 51.05
N GLU A 514 48.37 10.44 51.20
CA GLU A 514 49.14 9.83 50.09
C GLU A 514 48.35 8.71 49.41
N HIS A 515 47.69 7.84 50.20
CA HIS A 515 46.83 6.79 49.67
C HIS A 515 45.64 7.36 48.88
N LEU A 516 44.96 8.36 49.43
CA LEU A 516 43.82 9.00 48.75
C LEU A 516 44.24 9.72 47.46
N GLN A 517 45.44 10.31 47.42
CA GLN A 517 46.01 10.91 46.22
C GLN A 517 46.25 9.87 45.13
N GLN A 518 46.80 8.70 45.49
CA GLN A 518 46.97 7.60 44.54
C GLN A 518 45.62 7.10 43.99
N ILE A 519 44.62 6.95 44.86
CA ILE A 519 43.26 6.56 44.44
C ILE A 519 42.65 7.60 43.50
N GLN A 520 42.78 8.90 43.81
CA GLN A 520 42.29 9.98 42.96
C GLN A 520 42.95 9.94 41.57
N GLN A 521 44.26 9.75 41.50
CA GLN A 521 45.01 9.66 40.25
C GLN A 521 44.53 8.47 39.39
N ASN A 522 44.30 7.32 40.02
CA ASN A 522 43.77 6.14 39.35
C ASN A 522 42.34 6.39 38.80
N LEU A 523 41.46 7.04 39.58
CA LEU A 523 40.11 7.40 39.11
C LEU A 523 40.15 8.36 37.92
N VAL A 524 41.04 9.35 37.95
CA VAL A 524 41.23 10.29 36.83
C VAL A 524 41.67 9.55 35.57
N THR A 525 42.59 8.60 35.68
CA THR A 525 43.06 7.78 34.55
C THR A 525 41.93 6.96 33.94
N ILE A 526 41.08 6.30 34.76
CA ILE A 526 39.92 5.53 34.27
C ILE A 526 38.90 6.44 33.58
N ILE A 527 38.57 7.59 34.19
CA ILE A 527 37.59 8.54 33.63
C ILE A 527 38.10 9.10 32.30
N LYS A 528 39.39 9.47 32.22
CA LYS A 528 40.01 9.96 30.97
C LYS A 528 40.03 8.89 29.87
N ALA A 529 40.24 7.63 30.22
CA ALA A 529 40.18 6.52 29.26
C ALA A 529 38.78 6.33 28.65
N ALA A 530 37.73 6.86 29.32
CA ALA A 530 36.35 6.81 28.85
C ALA A 530 35.89 7.99 28.01
N ASP A 531 36.62 9.12 28.03
CA ASP A 531 36.17 10.40 27.49
C ASP A 531 36.57 10.62 26.00
N LYS A 532 37.22 9.64 25.37
CA LYS A 532 37.45 9.65 23.92
C LYS A 532 36.16 9.21 23.22
N GLN A 533 35.71 9.98 22.22
CA GLN A 533 34.43 9.89 21.48
C GLN A 533 34.03 8.53 20.84
N THR A 534 34.67 7.41 21.20
CA THR A 534 34.47 6.07 20.60
C THR A 534 34.14 4.98 21.63
N GLY A 535 33.82 5.33 22.88
CA GLY A 535 33.65 4.36 23.97
C GLY A 535 34.98 3.93 24.59
N ILE A 536 34.95 3.24 25.73
CA ILE A 536 36.18 2.86 26.44
C ILE A 536 36.95 1.82 25.63
N SER A 537 38.15 2.21 25.21
CA SER A 537 39.19 1.26 24.82
C SER A 537 39.85 0.75 26.09
N LEU A 538 39.52 -0.47 26.52
CA LEU A 538 40.19 -1.11 27.65
C LEU A 538 41.63 -1.45 27.25
N THR A 539 42.53 -0.51 27.47
CA THR A 539 43.97 -0.72 27.29
C THR A 539 44.55 -1.48 28.48
N PRO A 540 45.73 -2.10 28.32
CA PRO A 540 46.48 -2.68 29.43
C PRO A 540 46.64 -1.72 30.62
N SER A 541 46.95 -0.44 30.36
CA SER A 541 47.04 0.58 31.40
C SER A 541 45.73 0.84 32.13
N THR A 542 44.61 0.84 31.41
CA THR A 542 43.27 1.03 32.01
C THR A 542 42.88 -0.18 32.84
N LEU A 543 43.18 -1.39 32.37
CA LEU A 543 42.98 -2.64 33.12
C LEU A 543 43.81 -2.68 34.40
N THR A 544 45.10 -2.36 34.33
CA THR A 544 45.96 -2.25 35.53
C THR A 544 45.39 -1.25 36.53
N THR A 545 44.85 -0.12 36.05
CA THR A 545 44.25 0.91 36.92
C THR A 545 42.93 0.45 37.54
N LEU A 546 42.12 -0.31 36.79
CA LEU A 546 40.90 -0.91 37.31
C LEU A 546 41.22 -1.97 38.37
N ILE A 547 42.23 -2.81 38.13
CA ILE A 547 42.68 -3.84 39.08
C ILE A 547 43.22 -3.19 40.36
N SER A 548 43.98 -2.11 40.26
CA SER A 548 44.52 -1.44 41.44
C SER A 548 43.45 -0.78 42.32
N LEU A 549 42.31 -0.39 41.74
CA LEU A 549 41.19 0.23 42.47
C LEU A 549 40.17 -0.76 43.01
N PHE A 550 39.79 -1.75 42.20
CA PHE A 550 38.70 -2.69 42.52
C PHE A 550 39.20 -4.10 42.86
N GLY A 551 40.51 -4.32 42.82
CA GLY A 551 41.10 -5.63 43.05
C GLY A 551 40.89 -6.57 41.86
N GLY A 552 40.62 -7.85 42.13
CA GLY A 552 40.54 -8.88 41.09
C GLY A 552 39.40 -8.69 40.09
N ILE A 553 39.77 -8.40 38.84
CA ILE A 553 38.88 -8.51 37.68
C ILE A 553 39.07 -9.92 37.13
N THR A 554 38.01 -10.72 37.13
CA THR A 554 38.07 -12.15 36.77
C THR A 554 37.65 -12.40 35.33
N ALA A 555 36.85 -11.53 34.73
CA ALA A 555 36.43 -11.65 33.34
C ALA A 555 35.84 -10.34 32.80
N ILE A 556 35.71 -10.27 31.47
CA ILE A 556 35.00 -9.22 30.74
C ILE A 556 34.07 -9.88 29.72
N GLU A 557 32.84 -9.42 29.62
CA GLU A 557 31.82 -10.00 28.77
C GLU A 557 30.96 -8.95 28.06
N PHE A 558 30.44 -9.27 26.88
CA PHE A 558 29.30 -8.57 26.29
C PHE A 558 28.00 -9.25 26.68
N ASN A 559 27.09 -8.52 27.33
CA ASN A 559 25.76 -9.06 27.64
C ASN A 559 24.90 -9.20 26.37
N ARG A 560 23.69 -9.78 26.51
CA ARG A 560 22.72 -9.92 25.40
C ARG A 560 22.32 -8.60 24.71
N GLN A 561 22.53 -7.46 25.38
CA GLN A 561 22.26 -6.12 24.83
C GLN A 561 23.50 -5.51 24.15
N GLY A 562 24.60 -6.27 24.00
CA GLY A 562 25.86 -5.79 23.43
C GLY A 562 26.63 -4.82 24.33
N GLN A 563 26.33 -4.77 25.63
CA GLN A 563 27.02 -3.88 26.57
C GLN A 563 28.17 -4.60 27.27
N LEU A 564 29.28 -3.89 27.46
CA LEU A 564 30.47 -4.42 28.12
C LEU A 564 30.28 -4.48 29.65
N VAL A 565 30.55 -5.66 30.21
CA VAL A 565 30.37 -6.03 31.61
C VAL A 565 31.69 -6.55 32.15
N LEU A 566 32.10 -6.09 33.32
CA LEU A 566 33.29 -6.56 34.01
C LEU A 566 32.84 -7.41 35.21
N TYR A 567 33.52 -8.53 35.43
CA TYR A 567 33.33 -9.36 36.60
C TYR A 567 34.33 -8.94 37.67
N LEU A 568 33.80 -8.25 38.69
CA LEU A 568 34.54 -7.90 39.91
C LEU A 568 34.29 -9.04 40.89
N ALA A 569 35.22 -9.98 40.96
CA ALA A 569 35.02 -11.32 41.52
C ALA A 569 33.85 -12.09 40.89
N ASP A 570 32.76 -12.29 41.64
CA ASP A 570 31.58 -13.06 41.22
C ASP A 570 30.39 -12.16 40.82
N LYS A 571 30.55 -10.83 40.95
CA LYS A 571 29.51 -9.88 40.58
C LYS A 571 29.84 -9.22 39.25
N SER A 572 28.91 -9.36 38.31
CA SER A 572 28.99 -8.71 37.01
C SER A 572 28.47 -7.27 37.12
N GLU A 573 29.28 -6.32 36.68
CA GLU A 573 28.94 -4.91 36.69
C GLU A 573 29.16 -4.30 35.30
N LYS A 574 28.15 -3.57 34.82
CA LYS A 574 28.25 -2.88 33.53
C LYS A 574 29.39 -1.86 33.63
N LEU A 575 30.24 -1.77 32.62
CA LEU A 575 31.34 -0.81 32.60
C LEU A 575 30.82 0.62 32.79
N THR A 576 29.67 0.95 32.19
CA THR A 576 28.99 2.25 32.37
C THR A 576 28.65 2.55 33.83
N ASN A 577 28.31 1.54 34.63
CA ASN A 577 28.03 1.70 36.06
C ASN A 577 29.32 1.96 36.84
N ILE A 578 30.40 1.25 36.52
CA ILE A 578 31.72 1.46 37.10
C ILE A 578 32.20 2.90 36.84
N LEU A 579 32.02 3.41 35.62
CA LEU A 579 32.36 4.80 35.30
C LEU A 579 31.52 5.82 36.07
N LYS A 580 30.20 5.63 36.12
CA LYS A 580 29.30 6.47 36.91
C LYS A 580 29.67 6.46 38.39
N PHE A 581 30.13 5.31 38.88
CA PHE A 581 30.66 5.19 40.23
C PHE A 581 31.97 5.99 40.40
N CYS A 582 32.94 5.82 39.50
CA CYS A 582 34.21 6.55 39.54
C CYS A 582 34.00 8.08 39.50
N SER A 583 33.12 8.56 38.61
CA SER A 583 32.81 9.99 38.49
C SER A 583 32.12 10.55 39.73
N LYS A 584 31.26 9.76 40.40
CA LYS A 584 30.59 10.13 41.65
C LYS A 584 31.54 10.14 42.86
N VAL A 585 32.51 9.21 42.91
CA VAL A 585 33.39 9.05 44.07
C VAL A 585 34.60 9.98 44.04
N LYS A 586 35.09 10.34 42.85
CA LYS A 586 36.19 11.31 42.67
C LYS A 586 36.03 12.59 43.54
N PRO A 587 34.91 13.34 43.47
CA PRO A 587 34.76 14.56 44.29
C PRO A 587 34.68 14.28 45.80
N GLN A 588 34.25 13.08 46.21
CA GLN A 588 34.21 12.70 47.63
C GLN A 588 35.62 12.51 48.19
N ILE A 589 36.51 11.89 47.42
CA ILE A 589 37.92 11.73 47.77
C ILE A 589 38.60 13.09 47.86
N GLU A 590 38.35 13.96 46.88
CA GLU A 590 38.89 15.33 46.87
C GLU A 590 38.49 16.12 48.13
N ALA A 591 37.23 16.00 48.58
CA ALA A 591 36.77 16.60 49.82
C ALA A 591 37.44 16.03 51.08
N ILE A 592 37.65 14.70 51.14
CA ILE A 592 38.35 14.05 52.26
C ILE A 592 39.81 14.51 52.30
N MET A 593 40.49 14.56 51.15
CA MET A 593 41.87 15.04 51.04
C MET A 593 42.00 16.51 51.47
N GLN A 594 41.09 17.37 51.04
CA GLN A 594 41.11 18.78 51.46
C GLN A 594 40.97 18.92 52.99
N LYS A 595 40.08 18.13 53.60
CA LYS A 595 39.89 18.12 55.05
C LYS A 595 41.10 17.55 55.80
N SER A 596 41.74 16.52 55.26
CA SER A 596 42.93 15.93 55.87
C SER A 596 44.11 16.88 55.88
N VAL A 597 44.29 17.69 54.82
CA VAL A 597 45.30 18.75 54.75
C VAL A 597 45.04 19.81 55.82
N GLN A 598 43.80 20.28 55.98
CA GLN A 598 43.46 21.27 57.01
C GLN A 598 43.79 20.76 58.42
N ILE A 599 43.48 19.49 58.73
CA ILE A 599 43.74 18.91 60.06
C ILE A 599 45.22 18.66 60.27
N LYS A 600 45.96 18.25 59.23
CA LYS A 600 47.41 18.15 59.25
C LYS A 600 48.04 19.49 59.60
N ASP A 601 47.63 20.57 58.94
CA ASP A 601 48.16 21.92 59.18
C ASP A 601 47.90 22.37 60.62
N VAL A 602 46.70 22.11 61.14
CA VAL A 602 46.35 22.37 62.55
C VAL A 602 47.23 21.55 63.49
N ALA A 603 47.45 20.27 63.21
CA ALA A 603 48.27 19.39 64.03
C ALA A 603 49.76 19.79 64.03
N GLU A 604 50.31 20.16 62.87
CA GLU A 604 51.68 20.67 62.74
C GLU A 604 51.88 22.00 63.45
N ASN A 605 50.92 22.92 63.33
CA ASN A 605 50.96 24.19 64.05
C ASN A 605 50.87 23.99 65.58
N CYS A 606 50.09 23.02 66.06
CA CYS A 606 50.06 22.63 67.47
C CYS A 606 51.37 22.01 67.98
N LEU A 607 52.17 21.42 67.08
CA LEU A 607 53.49 20.86 67.41
C LEU A 607 54.61 21.91 67.38
N LYS A 608 54.45 22.97 66.57
CA LYS A 608 55.42 24.08 66.42
C LYS A 608 55.25 25.18 67.46
N ASP A 609 54.02 25.47 67.91
CA ASP A 609 53.72 26.53 68.88
C ASP A 609 53.07 25.98 70.18
N PRO A 610 53.85 25.83 71.29
CA PRO A 610 53.34 25.40 72.59
C PRO A 610 52.26 26.31 73.19
N SER A 611 52.21 27.60 72.79
CA SER A 611 51.21 28.55 73.28
C SER A 611 49.83 28.32 72.66
N LEU A 612 49.79 27.87 71.40
CA LEU A 612 48.59 27.46 70.68
C LEU A 612 47.95 26.22 71.33
N ARG A 613 48.80 25.28 71.76
CA ARG A 613 48.40 24.05 72.48
C ARG A 613 47.68 24.38 73.80
N ARG A 614 48.25 25.26 74.62
CA ARG A 614 47.65 25.71 75.89
C ARG A 614 46.32 26.45 75.70
N LYS A 615 46.16 27.21 74.60
CA LYS A 615 44.88 27.86 74.24
C LYS A 615 43.81 26.85 73.83
N LEU A 616 44.18 25.82 73.09
CA LEU A 616 43.28 24.75 72.66
C LEU A 616 42.91 23.79 73.80
N GLU A 617 43.84 23.48 74.71
CA GLU A 617 43.60 22.71 75.95
C GLU A 617 42.61 23.43 76.88
N LYS A 618 42.76 24.75 77.10
CA LYS A 618 41.78 25.55 77.86
C LYS A 618 40.39 25.50 77.23
N LYS A 619 40.31 25.50 75.90
CA LYS A 619 39.04 25.43 75.14
C LYS A 619 38.44 24.01 75.14
N HIS A 620 39.25 22.95 75.20
CA HIS A 620 38.80 21.56 75.31
C HIS A 620 38.31 21.20 76.73
N TYR A 621 38.96 21.74 77.78
CA TYR A 621 38.50 21.60 79.17
C TYR A 621 37.19 22.35 79.42
N GLN A 622 37.03 23.55 78.83
CA GLN A 622 35.77 24.30 78.89
C GLN A 622 34.62 23.63 78.11
N ARG A 623 34.88 22.97 76.98
CA ARG A 623 33.85 22.22 76.21
C ARG A 623 33.34 20.96 76.91
N LYS A 624 34.16 20.29 77.74
CA LYS A 624 33.74 19.08 78.48
C LYS A 624 32.85 19.43 79.69
N LEU A 625 32.98 20.65 80.25
CA LEU A 625 32.15 21.15 81.33
C LEU A 625 30.87 21.87 80.85
N GLN A 626 30.88 22.46 79.64
CA GLN A 626 29.72 23.13 79.04
C GLN A 626 28.71 22.19 78.37
N LEU A 627 29.00 20.88 78.24
CA LEU A 627 28.07 19.89 77.70
C LEU A 627 27.01 19.42 78.72
N LYS A 628 27.13 19.78 80.01
CA LYS A 628 26.16 19.41 81.06
C LYS A 628 25.31 20.57 81.61
N ALA A 629 25.56 21.83 81.24
CA ALA A 629 24.96 22.96 81.95
C ALA A 629 24.37 24.10 81.10
N ALA A 630 24.39 24.06 79.76
CA ALA A 630 23.83 25.15 78.95
C ALA A 630 22.77 24.66 77.95
N ILE A 631 21.75 24.00 78.52
CA ILE A 631 20.35 24.00 78.08
C ILE A 631 19.65 25.32 78.48
N ALA A 632 20.31 26.23 79.21
CA ALA A 632 19.68 27.47 79.64
C ALA A 632 20.61 28.68 79.45
N ALA A 633 20.05 29.69 78.77
CA ALA A 633 20.49 31.09 78.72
C ALA A 633 21.77 31.42 77.92
N SER A 634 21.57 31.82 76.66
CA SER A 634 22.52 32.68 75.94
C SER A 634 21.76 33.63 75.01
N ILE A 635 21.12 34.67 75.58
CA ILE A 635 20.61 35.81 74.82
C ILE A 635 21.10 37.12 75.47
N MET A 636 21.84 37.88 74.64
CA MET A 636 22.28 39.29 74.70
C MET A 636 23.52 39.73 75.50
N VAL A 637 24.49 40.55 75.03
CA VAL A 637 25.09 40.92 73.70
C VAL A 637 26.06 42.11 73.93
N LEU A 638 27.21 42.16 73.20
CA LEU A 638 28.16 43.28 72.94
C LEU A 638 29.11 43.76 74.08
N LEU A 639 30.41 44.04 73.88
CA LEU A 639 31.03 44.96 72.91
C LEU A 639 32.53 44.63 72.60
N SER A 640 32.89 44.52 71.32
CA SER A 640 34.22 44.83 70.75
C SER A 640 34.16 44.78 69.21
N PRO A 641 34.88 45.64 68.46
CA PRO A 641 34.76 45.77 66.98
C PRO A 641 35.16 44.49 66.20
N VAL A 642 35.79 43.52 66.86
CA VAL A 642 36.17 42.21 66.26
C VAL A 642 34.97 41.24 66.19
N ALA A 643 33.92 41.48 66.99
CA ALA A 643 32.70 40.68 66.95
C ALA A 643 31.89 40.91 65.66
N GLY A 644 32.00 42.09 65.02
CA GLY A 644 31.39 42.33 63.71
C GLY A 644 31.95 41.39 62.64
N ILE A 645 33.28 41.22 62.59
CA ILE A 645 33.95 40.34 61.62
C ILE A 645 33.74 38.87 61.97
N GLY A 646 33.74 38.51 63.26
CA GLY A 646 33.51 37.13 63.72
C GLY A 646 32.07 36.65 63.55
N TRP A 647 31.08 37.49 63.89
CA TRP A 647 29.66 37.20 63.70
C TRP A 647 29.28 37.23 62.21
N MET A 648 29.89 38.11 61.40
CA MET A 648 29.76 38.06 59.94
C MET A 648 30.41 36.82 59.33
N ARG A 649 31.62 36.41 59.74
CA ARG A 649 32.23 35.15 59.26
C ARG A 649 31.42 33.92 59.66
N TYR A 650 30.86 33.92 60.88
CA TYR A 650 29.96 32.86 61.34
C TYR A 650 28.65 32.83 60.54
N GLN A 651 28.06 34.00 60.25
CA GLN A 651 26.89 34.09 59.37
C GLN A 651 27.21 33.67 57.92
N GLN A 652 28.36 34.06 57.37
CA GLN A 652 28.81 33.68 56.03
C GLN A 652 28.98 32.15 55.91
N GLU A 653 29.55 31.50 56.93
CA GLU A 653 29.74 30.05 56.93
C GLU A 653 28.43 29.28 57.17
N GLN A 654 27.53 29.80 58.01
CA GLN A 654 26.17 29.27 58.16
C GLN A 654 25.39 29.33 56.84
N LEU A 655 25.44 30.48 56.15
CA LEU A 655 24.77 30.67 54.86
C LEU A 655 25.32 29.73 53.79
N ARG A 656 26.64 29.52 53.74
CA ARG A 656 27.27 28.55 52.83
C ARG A 656 26.92 27.10 53.18
N SER A 657 26.87 26.73 54.46
CA SER A 657 26.44 25.38 54.86
C SER A 657 24.98 25.10 54.50
N GLN A 658 24.10 26.10 54.62
CA GLN A 658 22.71 26.00 54.18
C GLN A 658 22.63 25.80 52.65
N VAL A 659 23.41 26.59 51.90
CA VAL A 659 23.46 26.48 50.42
C VAL A 659 24.05 25.15 49.96
N GLN A 660 25.12 24.64 50.60
CA GLN A 660 25.67 23.31 50.28
C GLN A 660 24.68 22.18 50.59
N GLY A 661 23.91 22.31 51.68
CA GLY A 661 22.79 21.42 52.00
C GLY A 661 21.75 21.42 50.89
N MET A 662 21.33 22.59 50.42
CA MET A 662 20.38 22.74 49.30
C MET A 662 20.91 22.15 47.99
N VAL A 663 22.18 22.41 47.64
CA VAL A 663 22.81 21.97 46.38
C VAL A 663 23.07 20.45 46.37
N SER A 664 23.39 19.86 47.52
CA SER A 664 23.61 18.40 47.64
C SER A 664 22.37 17.56 47.39
N GLN A 665 21.18 18.16 47.52
CA GLN A 665 19.88 17.53 47.25
C GLN A 665 19.46 17.64 45.78
N ILE A 666 20.17 18.41 44.95
CA ILE A 666 19.84 18.60 43.53
C ILE A 666 20.49 17.46 42.73
N PRO A 667 19.70 16.54 42.13
CA PRO A 667 20.23 15.45 41.31
C PRO A 667 21.01 15.95 40.08
N ASP A 668 21.71 15.04 39.40
CA ASP A 668 22.27 15.34 38.09
C ASP A 668 21.16 15.65 37.09
N VAL A 669 21.36 16.66 36.21
CA VAL A 669 20.36 17.16 35.25
C VAL A 669 19.81 16.04 34.36
N ASN A 670 20.62 15.04 34.03
CA ASN A 670 20.21 13.92 33.17
C ASN A 670 19.57 12.74 33.93
N GLN A 671 19.48 12.83 35.26
CA GLN A 671 18.93 11.77 36.12
C GLN A 671 17.65 12.20 36.83
N MET A 672 17.14 13.39 36.53
CA MET A 672 15.88 13.87 37.11
C MET A 672 14.71 13.10 36.48
N PRO A 673 13.73 12.65 37.28
CA PRO A 673 12.67 11.76 36.81
C PRO A 673 11.53 12.49 36.09
N ASP A 674 11.34 13.79 36.34
CA ASP A 674 10.22 14.57 35.80
C ASP A 674 10.49 16.09 35.76
N LEU A 675 9.58 16.81 35.10
CA LEU A 675 9.64 18.26 34.94
C LEU A 675 9.46 19.03 36.26
N ILE A 676 8.71 18.46 37.20
CA ILE A 676 8.47 19.08 38.52
C ILE A 676 9.79 19.12 39.30
N THR A 677 10.53 18.02 39.30
CA THR A 677 11.85 17.89 39.94
C THR A 677 12.88 18.82 39.30
N LEU A 678 12.80 19.05 37.98
CA LEU A 678 13.65 20.01 37.28
C LEU A 678 13.35 21.47 37.71
N LYS A 679 12.07 21.86 37.76
CA LYS A 679 11.66 23.20 38.22
C LYS A 679 11.98 23.46 39.68
N ASP A 680 11.76 22.47 40.54
CA ASP A 680 12.16 22.53 41.95
C ASP A 680 13.68 22.70 42.08
N SER A 681 14.44 21.98 41.27
CA SER A 681 15.89 22.10 41.22
C SER A 681 16.33 23.48 40.73
N GLN A 682 15.68 24.06 39.71
CA GLN A 682 15.93 25.42 39.24
C GLN A 682 15.67 26.46 40.33
N THR A 683 14.53 26.36 41.04
CA THR A 683 14.16 27.27 42.13
C THR A 683 15.18 27.20 43.27
N LYS A 684 15.55 25.99 43.70
CA LYS A 684 16.59 25.77 44.72
C LYS A 684 17.95 26.33 44.29
N LEU A 685 18.30 26.23 43.01
CA LEU A 685 19.56 26.75 42.47
C LEU A 685 19.55 28.29 42.38
N LYS A 686 18.44 28.91 41.99
CA LYS A 686 18.24 30.38 41.99
C LYS A 686 18.26 30.94 43.41
N GLU A 687 17.60 30.27 44.36
CA GLU A 687 17.63 30.64 45.77
C GLU A 687 19.04 30.52 46.36
N ALA A 688 19.76 29.44 46.05
CA ALA A 688 21.14 29.25 46.43
C ALA A 688 22.07 30.36 45.90
N ILE A 689 21.92 30.73 44.62
CA ILE A 689 22.66 31.83 43.99
C ILE A 689 22.33 33.17 44.67
N SER A 690 21.05 33.48 44.88
CA SER A 690 20.62 34.72 45.54
C SER A 690 21.18 34.83 46.96
N ARG A 691 21.13 33.74 47.75
CA ARG A 691 21.71 33.70 49.09
C ARG A 691 23.22 33.93 49.05
N LEU A 692 23.95 33.34 48.11
CA LEU A 692 25.39 33.57 47.98
C LEU A 692 25.75 34.98 47.47
N ASP A 693 24.94 35.56 46.58
CA ASP A 693 25.13 36.92 46.03
C ASP A 693 24.90 38.02 47.08
N THR A 694 24.13 37.75 48.15
CA THR A 694 23.94 38.70 49.28
C THR A 694 25.16 38.81 50.20
N ILE A 695 26.21 37.99 50.01
CA ILE A 695 27.41 38.03 50.85
C ILE A 695 28.23 39.28 50.49
N PRO A 696 28.39 40.26 51.40
CA PRO A 696 29.08 41.51 51.08
C PRO A 696 30.61 41.33 50.94
N ASN A 697 31.21 42.12 50.05
CA ASN A 697 32.65 42.11 49.73
C ASN A 697 33.50 42.72 50.86
N PHE A 698 33.82 41.91 51.87
CA PHE A 698 34.74 42.27 52.95
C PHE A 698 36.02 41.40 52.90
N ILE A 699 37.10 41.88 53.53
CA ILE A 699 38.43 41.24 53.54
C ILE A 699 38.36 39.85 54.21
N GLY A 700 38.27 38.77 53.42
CA GLY A 700 38.26 37.37 53.87
C GLY A 700 37.94 36.33 52.77
N SER A 701 38.38 35.08 52.96
CA SER A 701 38.30 33.98 51.96
C SER A 701 36.89 33.45 51.70
N ALA A 702 35.93 33.67 52.62
CA ALA A 702 34.56 33.18 52.47
C ALA A 702 33.82 33.89 51.32
N TYR A 703 34.08 35.17 51.07
CA TYR A 703 33.53 35.90 49.91
C TYR A 703 34.10 35.34 48.60
N GLN A 704 35.43 35.16 48.51
CA GLN A 704 36.07 34.59 47.31
C GLN A 704 35.54 33.18 46.99
N GLN A 705 35.37 32.34 48.01
CA GLN A 705 34.85 30.99 47.82
C GLN A 705 33.34 31.00 47.51
N ALA A 706 32.56 31.90 48.12
CA ALA A 706 31.16 32.10 47.74
C ALA A 706 31.05 32.53 46.27
N GLN A 707 31.94 33.39 45.76
CA GLN A 707 31.97 33.75 44.34
C GLN A 707 32.32 32.56 43.43
N VAL A 708 33.20 31.65 43.85
CA VAL A 708 33.50 30.39 43.13
C VAL A 708 32.28 29.45 43.13
N ASP A 709 31.63 29.28 44.28
CA ASP A 709 30.43 28.45 44.43
C ASP A 709 29.28 29.04 43.58
N THR A 710 29.10 30.37 43.62
CA THR A 710 28.18 31.13 42.77
C THR A 710 28.49 30.94 41.29
N ALA A 711 29.76 31.03 40.86
CA ALA A 711 30.14 30.83 39.46
C ALA A 711 29.85 29.39 38.99
N ASN A 712 30.12 28.39 39.84
CA ASN A 712 29.81 26.99 39.54
C ASN A 712 28.29 26.75 39.42
N LEU A 713 27.48 27.36 40.29
CA LEU A 713 26.02 27.28 40.22
C LEU A 713 25.46 28.05 39.02
N LYS A 714 25.98 29.25 38.73
CA LYS A 714 25.65 30.03 37.53
C LYS A 714 26.00 29.28 36.24
N ASN A 715 26.99 28.38 36.25
CA ASN A 715 27.31 27.50 35.12
C ASN A 715 26.38 26.28 34.98
N ARG A 716 25.74 25.83 36.08
CA ARG A 716 24.77 24.71 36.07
C ARG A 716 23.37 25.17 35.70
N LEU A 717 23.00 26.39 36.10
CA LEU A 717 21.66 26.94 35.90
C LEU A 717 21.24 26.92 34.42
N PRO A 718 22.05 27.40 33.44
CA PRO A 718 21.69 27.35 32.02
C PRO A 718 21.41 25.94 31.50
N LYS A 719 22.08 24.91 32.03
CA LYS A 719 21.86 23.52 31.61
C LYS A 719 20.52 22.98 32.10
N ILE A 720 20.12 23.33 33.32
CA ILE A 720 18.80 22.99 33.87
C ILE A 720 17.72 23.78 33.12
N GLU A 721 17.94 25.07 32.88
CA GLU A 721 17.00 25.93 32.14
C GLU A 721 16.81 25.45 30.70
N GLN A 722 17.89 25.07 30.02
CA GLN A 722 17.82 24.46 28.69
C GLN A 722 17.06 23.13 28.73
N ARG A 723 17.30 22.27 29.74
CA ARG A 723 16.58 21.00 29.87
C ARG A 723 15.10 21.22 30.16
N ILE A 724 14.74 22.15 31.04
CA ILE A 724 13.36 22.56 31.30
C ILE A 724 12.69 23.02 30.01
N GLN A 725 13.34 23.90 29.25
CA GLN A 725 12.80 24.40 27.98
C GLN A 725 12.54 23.26 26.99
N ILE A 726 13.46 22.30 26.86
CA ILE A 726 13.29 21.12 26.00
C ILE A 726 12.09 20.28 26.46
N GLU A 727 11.97 20.00 27.75
CA GLU A 727 10.87 19.18 28.30
C GLU A 727 9.51 19.89 28.24
N GLU A 728 9.47 21.20 28.49
CA GLU A 728 8.25 22.01 28.34
C GLU A 728 7.80 22.08 26.89
N THR A 729 8.74 22.28 25.97
CA THR A 729 8.44 22.28 24.53
C THR A 729 7.94 20.90 24.09
N ALA A 730 8.59 19.81 24.54
CA ALA A 730 8.16 18.45 24.23
C ALA A 730 6.76 18.13 24.78
N LEU A 731 6.45 18.55 26.01
CA LEU A 731 5.14 18.37 26.62
C LEU A 731 4.06 19.20 25.90
N ALA A 732 4.37 20.45 25.54
CA ALA A 732 3.49 21.32 24.78
C ALA A 732 3.22 20.75 23.38
N SER A 733 4.25 20.27 22.68
CA SER A 733 4.10 19.57 21.40
C SER A 733 3.22 18.33 21.53
N LEU A 734 3.44 17.49 22.55
CA LEU A 734 2.61 16.31 22.78
C LEU A 734 1.13 16.69 23.03
N ALA A 735 0.88 17.74 23.82
CA ALA A 735 -0.47 18.22 24.08
C ALA A 735 -1.14 18.78 22.81
N ALA A 736 -0.40 19.58 22.03
CA ALA A 736 -0.88 20.19 20.79
C ALA A 736 -1.28 19.15 19.73
N THR A 737 -0.75 17.92 19.78
CA THR A 737 -1.09 16.85 18.83
C THR A 737 -2.53 16.34 18.94
N GLN A 738 -3.20 16.55 20.08
CA GLN A 738 -4.53 16.01 20.33
C GLN A 738 -5.59 16.69 19.47
N GLN A 739 -5.52 18.00 19.36
CA GLN A 739 -6.49 18.79 18.60
C GLN A 739 -6.53 18.41 17.12
N PRO A 740 -5.43 18.47 16.33
CA PRO A 740 -5.49 18.14 14.91
C PRO A 740 -5.86 16.67 14.68
N ALA A 741 -5.44 15.75 15.54
CA ALA A 741 -5.86 14.35 15.46
C ALA A 741 -7.36 14.15 15.71
N MET A 742 -7.93 14.87 16.69
CA MET A 742 -9.37 14.84 16.98
C MET A 742 -10.17 15.50 15.86
N GLU A 743 -9.72 16.65 15.35
CA GLU A 743 -10.31 17.31 14.18
C GLU A 743 -10.31 16.39 12.97
N ALA A 744 -9.20 15.71 12.69
CA ALA A 744 -9.10 14.73 11.60
C ALA A 744 -10.09 13.57 11.78
N ALA A 745 -10.19 13.03 13.00
CA ALA A 745 -11.12 11.95 13.31
C ALA A 745 -12.59 12.39 13.18
N LEU A 746 -12.93 13.61 13.60
CA LEU A 746 -14.28 14.17 13.48
C LEU A 746 -14.67 14.46 12.04
N LEU A 747 -13.73 14.95 11.22
CA LEU A 747 -13.97 15.27 9.81
C LEU A 747 -14.40 14.04 8.99
N VAL A 748 -14.04 12.84 9.42
CA VAL A 748 -14.27 11.59 8.67
C VAL A 748 -15.38 10.72 9.26
N GLN A 749 -16.11 11.23 10.26
CA GLN A 749 -17.25 10.53 10.83
C GLN A 749 -18.48 10.68 9.96
N ASN A 750 -19.19 9.56 9.80
CA ASN A 750 -20.44 9.46 9.04
C ASN A 750 -20.24 9.79 7.55
N PRO A 751 -19.41 9.01 6.81
CA PRO A 751 -19.33 9.13 5.36
C PRO A 751 -20.72 8.90 4.72
N PRO A 752 -20.99 9.43 3.52
CA PRO A 752 -20.03 9.94 2.52
C PRO A 752 -19.54 11.38 2.78
N HIS A 753 -18.28 11.66 2.40
CA HIS A 753 -17.68 13.01 2.45
C HIS A 753 -17.02 13.38 1.12
N SER A 754 -16.91 14.69 0.85
CA SER A 754 -16.24 15.20 -0.35
C SER A 754 -14.72 15.03 -0.30
N LEU A 755 -14.09 15.10 -1.46
CA LEU A 755 -12.63 15.01 -1.60
C LEU A 755 -11.89 16.01 -0.70
N VAL A 756 -12.38 17.25 -0.65
CA VAL A 756 -11.81 18.33 0.17
C VAL A 756 -11.82 17.98 1.66
N VAL A 757 -12.86 17.31 2.15
CA VAL A 757 -12.95 16.87 3.55
C VAL A 757 -11.90 15.81 3.86
N TRP A 758 -11.70 14.84 2.95
CA TRP A 758 -10.66 13.81 3.10
C TRP A 758 -9.25 14.39 3.05
N GLN A 759 -8.97 15.32 2.14
CA GLN A 759 -7.69 16.04 2.07
C GLN A 759 -7.43 16.84 3.35
N LYS A 760 -8.46 17.52 3.87
CA LYS A 760 -8.35 18.27 5.13
C LYS A 760 -8.06 17.34 6.31
N ALA A 761 -8.71 16.17 6.37
CA ALA A 761 -8.45 15.17 7.40
C ALA A 761 -7.03 14.59 7.30
N GLN A 762 -6.54 14.32 6.08
CA GLN A 762 -5.16 13.87 5.84
C GLN A 762 -4.15 14.92 6.31
N GLY A 763 -4.35 16.20 5.95
CA GLY A 763 -3.50 17.31 6.37
C GLY A 763 -3.47 17.46 7.89
N LYS A 764 -4.60 17.26 8.56
CA LYS A 764 -4.70 17.29 10.03
C LYS A 764 -4.00 16.11 10.70
N TRP A 765 -4.08 14.90 10.14
CA TRP A 765 -3.26 13.78 10.59
C TRP A 765 -1.76 14.04 10.41
N GLN A 766 -1.35 14.63 9.28
CA GLN A 766 0.05 15.00 9.04
C GLN A 766 0.55 16.07 10.02
N GLU A 767 -0.27 17.10 10.31
CA GLU A 767 0.03 18.13 11.31
C GLU A 767 0.29 17.48 12.69
N ALA A 768 -0.58 16.55 13.10
CA ALA A 768 -0.42 15.81 14.35
C ALA A 768 0.85 14.93 14.37
N ILE A 769 1.18 14.28 13.25
CA ILE A 769 2.40 13.47 13.09
C ILE A 769 3.66 14.34 13.19
N ASN A 770 3.70 15.48 12.50
CA ASN A 770 4.83 16.41 12.52
C ASN A 770 5.13 16.91 13.94
N LEU A 771 4.07 17.23 14.70
CA LEU A 771 4.22 17.63 16.10
C LEU A 771 4.80 16.51 16.97
N LEU A 772 4.43 15.25 16.75
CA LEU A 772 4.99 14.09 17.46
C LEU A 772 6.44 13.79 17.06
N GLU A 773 6.80 13.94 15.79
CA GLU A 773 8.17 13.74 15.28
C GLU A 773 9.14 14.82 15.76
N SER A 774 8.64 16.03 16.05
CA SER A 774 9.44 17.12 16.60
C SER A 774 9.92 16.89 18.03
N ILE A 775 9.37 15.89 18.75
CA ILE A 775 9.68 15.60 20.14
C ILE A 775 11.04 14.88 20.23
N PRO A 776 12.07 15.48 20.85
CA PRO A 776 13.39 14.87 20.92
C PRO A 776 13.42 13.56 21.71
N GLU A 777 14.29 12.64 21.29
CA GLU A 777 14.56 11.42 22.05
C GLU A 777 15.15 11.75 23.43
N GLY A 778 14.77 10.95 24.43
CA GLY A 778 15.24 11.11 25.80
C GLY A 778 14.50 12.17 26.62
N THR A 779 13.47 12.83 26.07
CA THR A 779 12.47 13.60 26.84
C THR A 779 11.55 12.68 27.63
N PHE A 780 10.91 13.18 28.69
CA PHE A 780 10.02 12.38 29.55
C PHE A 780 8.81 11.81 28.79
N VAL A 781 8.35 12.54 27.77
CA VAL A 781 7.17 12.18 26.97
C VAL A 781 7.50 11.36 25.72
N SER A 782 8.78 11.10 25.44
CA SER A 782 9.22 10.43 24.20
C SER A 782 8.57 9.05 23.95
N THR A 783 8.37 8.26 25.01
CA THR A 783 7.71 6.94 24.89
C THR A 783 6.22 7.06 24.51
N GLN A 784 5.52 8.02 25.12
CA GLN A 784 4.12 8.31 24.81
C GLN A 784 3.99 8.88 23.39
N ALA A 785 4.91 9.75 22.98
CA ALA A 785 4.97 10.30 21.64
C ALA A 785 5.16 9.20 20.58
N LYS A 786 6.12 8.28 20.78
CA LYS A 786 6.34 7.13 19.89
C LYS A 786 5.10 6.23 19.77
N THR A 787 4.40 6.00 20.87
CA THR A 787 3.17 5.20 20.89
C THR A 787 2.06 5.86 20.07
N LYS A 788 1.81 7.16 20.28
CA LYS A 788 0.81 7.91 19.49
C LYS A 788 1.20 8.04 18.02
N LEU A 789 2.49 8.17 17.72
CA LEU A 789 2.99 8.31 16.36
C LEU A 789 2.66 7.09 15.51
N LEU A 790 2.79 5.88 16.07
CA LEU A 790 2.38 4.65 15.39
C LEU A 790 0.88 4.63 15.08
N ALA A 791 0.03 5.00 16.05
CA ALA A 791 -1.41 5.06 15.85
C ALA A 791 -1.81 6.10 14.80
N TYR A 792 -1.20 7.29 14.84
CA TYR A 792 -1.54 8.38 13.92
C TYR A 792 -1.06 8.11 12.50
N ARG A 793 0.11 7.49 12.31
CA ARG A 793 0.56 7.01 10.99
C ARG A 793 -0.39 5.96 10.42
N SER A 794 -0.86 5.02 11.24
CA SER A 794 -1.87 4.05 10.81
C SER A 794 -3.16 4.73 10.34
N ASN A 795 -3.64 5.74 11.07
CA ASN A 795 -4.83 6.50 10.66
C ASN A 795 -4.60 7.31 9.38
N TYR A 796 -3.44 7.96 9.26
CA TYR A 796 -3.03 8.68 8.07
C TYR A 796 -3.02 7.77 6.83
N ASP A 797 -2.52 6.55 6.95
CA ASP A 797 -2.50 5.58 5.84
C ASP A 797 -3.91 5.17 5.40
N VAL A 798 -4.81 4.95 6.36
CA VAL A 798 -6.23 4.65 6.07
C VAL A 798 -6.88 5.81 5.33
N ILE A 799 -6.68 7.05 5.79
CA ILE A 799 -7.22 8.25 5.14
C ILE A 799 -6.61 8.45 3.75
N SER A 800 -5.31 8.22 3.59
CA SER A 800 -4.61 8.39 2.30
C SER A 800 -5.12 7.39 1.25
N LYS A 801 -5.34 6.13 1.65
CA LYS A 801 -5.97 5.12 0.77
C LYS A 801 -7.39 5.49 0.38
N ARG A 802 -8.18 5.99 1.34
CA ARG A 802 -9.55 6.44 1.07
C ARG A 802 -9.54 7.64 0.13
N LEU A 803 -8.65 8.61 0.34
CA LEU A 803 -8.51 9.79 -0.50
C LEU A 803 -8.22 9.40 -1.96
N SER A 804 -7.22 8.54 -2.20
CA SER A 804 -6.91 8.06 -3.56
C SER A 804 -8.10 7.37 -4.25
N THR A 805 -8.93 6.66 -3.46
CA THR A 805 -10.16 6.05 -3.98
C THR A 805 -11.18 7.13 -4.39
N GLU A 806 -11.38 8.16 -3.58
CA GLU A 806 -12.29 9.27 -3.88
C GLU A 806 -11.79 10.15 -5.03
N GLU A 807 -10.47 10.34 -5.19
CA GLU A 807 -9.89 11.03 -6.35
C GLU A 807 -10.21 10.31 -7.65
N LYS A 808 -10.06 8.98 -7.65
CA LYS A 808 -10.44 8.15 -8.80
C LYS A 808 -11.93 8.25 -9.09
N ILE A 809 -12.79 8.20 -8.07
CA ILE A 809 -14.24 8.33 -8.24
C ILE A 809 -14.59 9.71 -8.80
N ASN A 810 -13.99 10.79 -8.28
CA ASN A 810 -14.20 12.15 -8.78
C ASN A 810 -13.77 12.27 -10.25
N SER A 811 -12.60 11.74 -10.60
CA SER A 811 -12.14 11.73 -12.00
C SER A 811 -13.08 10.92 -12.90
N ASN A 812 -13.51 9.74 -12.47
CA ASN A 812 -14.47 8.91 -13.21
C ASN A 812 -15.80 9.65 -13.41
N TRP A 813 -16.28 10.33 -12.37
CA TRP A 813 -17.50 11.14 -12.42
C TRP A 813 -17.37 12.30 -13.40
N GLU A 814 -16.28 13.05 -13.36
CA GLU A 814 -16.01 14.16 -14.30
C GLU A 814 -15.93 13.67 -15.75
N THR A 815 -15.22 12.57 -15.98
CA THR A 815 -15.12 11.94 -17.31
C THR A 815 -16.49 11.46 -17.79
N ALA A 816 -17.24 10.74 -16.96
CA ALA A 816 -18.57 10.26 -17.31
C ALA A 816 -19.53 11.41 -17.63
N ASN A 817 -19.48 12.48 -16.83
CA ASN A 817 -20.35 13.63 -17.03
C ASN A 817 -20.01 14.38 -18.31
N LYS A 818 -18.72 14.52 -18.64
CA LYS A 818 -18.25 15.14 -19.89
C LYS A 818 -18.66 14.31 -21.11
N LEU A 819 -18.30 13.02 -21.13
CA LEU A 819 -18.63 12.12 -22.24
C LEU A 819 -20.15 12.06 -22.46
N GLY A 820 -20.91 11.90 -21.38
CA GLY A 820 -22.36 11.87 -21.45
C GLY A 820 -22.98 13.20 -21.87
N SER A 821 -22.43 14.34 -21.46
CA SER A 821 -22.93 15.65 -21.92
C SER A 821 -22.64 15.92 -23.40
N ASP A 822 -21.43 15.58 -23.85
CA ASP A 822 -21.01 15.79 -25.24
C ASP A 822 -21.87 14.92 -26.18
N ALA A 823 -22.11 13.67 -25.81
CA ALA A 823 -22.99 12.78 -26.56
C ALA A 823 -24.47 13.18 -26.48
N LEU A 824 -24.94 13.71 -25.34
CA LEU A 824 -26.30 14.29 -25.24
C LEU A 824 -26.48 15.46 -26.20
N GLN A 825 -25.47 16.33 -26.36
CA GLN A 825 -25.53 17.42 -27.32
C GLN A 825 -25.64 16.90 -28.76
N ILE A 826 -24.92 15.84 -29.10
CA ILE A 826 -25.01 15.17 -30.40
C ILE A 826 -26.42 14.59 -30.60
N SER A 827 -27.01 13.97 -29.57
CA SER A 827 -28.38 13.43 -29.62
C SER A 827 -29.48 14.47 -29.92
N GLN A 828 -29.22 15.75 -29.66
CA GLN A 828 -30.15 16.85 -29.92
C GLN A 828 -30.02 17.42 -31.34
N GLN A 829 -28.98 17.04 -32.09
CA GLN A 829 -28.74 17.53 -33.44
C GLN A 829 -29.44 16.63 -34.47
N SER A 830 -30.13 17.24 -35.43
CA SER A 830 -30.96 16.50 -36.40
C SER A 830 -30.17 15.77 -37.47
N THR A 831 -28.93 16.19 -37.75
CA THR A 831 -28.14 15.69 -38.88
C THR A 831 -26.66 15.76 -38.55
N GLN A 832 -26.00 14.62 -38.39
CA GLN A 832 -24.57 14.51 -38.13
C GLN A 832 -23.96 13.37 -38.96
N PRO A 833 -22.66 13.45 -39.33
CA PRO A 833 -21.99 12.36 -40.03
C PRO A 833 -22.03 11.07 -39.22
N LEU A 834 -22.05 9.93 -39.93
CA LEU A 834 -22.08 8.60 -39.31
C LEU A 834 -20.98 8.40 -38.25
N ALA A 835 -19.76 8.87 -38.52
CA ALA A 835 -18.63 8.77 -37.59
C ALA A 835 -18.90 9.50 -36.25
N THR A 836 -19.59 10.65 -36.30
CA THR A 836 -19.94 11.44 -35.10
C THR A 836 -20.96 10.71 -34.23
N TRP A 837 -21.95 10.05 -34.84
CA TRP A 837 -22.92 9.22 -34.12
C TRP A 837 -22.27 7.99 -33.48
N LYS A 838 -21.31 7.34 -34.18
CA LYS A 838 -20.55 6.21 -33.61
C LYS A 838 -19.74 6.64 -32.40
N GLN A 839 -19.04 7.76 -32.48
CA GLN A 839 -18.27 8.27 -31.35
C GLN A 839 -19.18 8.60 -30.16
N ALA A 840 -20.33 9.25 -30.39
CA ALA A 840 -21.27 9.57 -29.33
C ALA A 840 -21.84 8.33 -28.61
N GLN A 841 -22.05 7.24 -29.36
CA GLN A 841 -22.49 5.96 -28.80
C GLN A 841 -21.40 5.36 -27.88
N VAL A 842 -20.15 5.37 -28.33
CA VAL A 842 -18.98 4.91 -27.54
C VAL A 842 -18.83 5.75 -26.26
N ASP A 843 -18.89 7.08 -26.40
CA ASP A 843 -18.77 8.01 -25.27
C ASP A 843 -19.87 7.78 -24.23
N LEU A 844 -21.12 7.53 -24.65
CA LEU A 844 -22.21 7.19 -23.72
C LEU A 844 -22.03 5.83 -23.06
N GLN A 845 -21.55 4.83 -23.79
CA GLN A 845 -21.30 3.51 -23.23
C GLN A 845 -20.23 3.57 -22.14
N GLU A 846 -19.15 4.32 -22.38
CA GLU A 846 -18.11 4.56 -21.39
C GLU A 846 -18.63 5.36 -20.19
N ALA A 847 -19.40 6.43 -20.43
CA ALA A 847 -20.03 7.21 -19.38
C ALA A 847 -20.94 6.36 -18.47
N ILE A 848 -21.82 5.53 -19.06
CA ILE A 848 -22.72 4.62 -18.33
C ILE A 848 -21.92 3.66 -17.45
N LYS A 849 -20.90 3.00 -18.02
CA LYS A 849 -20.03 2.08 -17.27
C LYS A 849 -19.36 2.75 -16.07
N LEU A 850 -18.86 3.96 -16.24
CA LEU A 850 -18.23 4.73 -15.16
C LEU A 850 -19.25 5.09 -14.07
N LEU A 851 -20.50 5.42 -14.42
CA LEU A 851 -21.55 5.70 -13.44
C LEU A 851 -22.02 4.43 -12.69
N GLU A 852 -22.20 3.30 -13.37
CA GLU A 852 -22.63 2.03 -12.75
C GLU A 852 -21.66 1.51 -11.70
N THR A 853 -20.37 1.78 -11.88
CA THR A 853 -19.32 1.35 -10.96
C THR A 853 -19.13 2.29 -9.76
N THR A 854 -19.94 3.35 -9.64
CA THR A 854 -19.85 4.32 -8.54
C THR A 854 -20.32 3.69 -7.21
N PRO A 855 -19.47 3.62 -6.16
CA PRO A 855 -19.83 2.98 -4.90
C PRO A 855 -20.91 3.74 -4.10
N LYS A 856 -21.73 3.02 -3.32
CA LYS A 856 -22.79 3.63 -2.48
C LYS A 856 -22.31 4.58 -1.39
N ASN A 857 -21.05 4.50 -0.98
CA ASN A 857 -20.48 5.26 0.13
C ASN A 857 -19.69 6.51 -0.31
N THR A 858 -19.90 6.99 -1.54
CA THR A 858 -19.32 8.26 -2.05
C THR A 858 -20.42 9.31 -2.21
N PRO A 859 -20.11 10.63 -2.10
CA PRO A 859 -21.10 11.68 -2.35
C PRO A 859 -21.68 11.66 -3.77
N PHE A 860 -20.98 11.05 -4.74
CA PHE A 860 -21.41 11.00 -6.13
C PHE A 860 -22.46 9.91 -6.43
N PHE A 861 -22.75 9.01 -5.48
CA PHE A 861 -23.65 7.89 -5.75
C PHE A 861 -25.05 8.34 -6.17
N ALA A 862 -25.65 9.29 -5.45
CA ALA A 862 -26.98 9.80 -5.77
C ALA A 862 -27.02 10.46 -7.16
N GLN A 863 -25.98 11.24 -7.49
CA GLN A 863 -25.86 11.92 -8.78
C GLN A 863 -25.63 10.93 -9.93
N ALA A 864 -24.85 9.88 -9.70
CA ALA A 864 -24.68 8.78 -10.64
C ALA A 864 -26.00 8.06 -10.93
N GLN A 865 -26.78 7.74 -9.91
CA GLN A 865 -28.10 7.12 -10.09
C GLN A 865 -29.10 8.04 -10.80
N GLU A 866 -28.99 9.36 -10.63
CA GLU A 866 -29.82 10.34 -11.35
C GLU A 866 -29.45 10.44 -12.84
N LYS A 867 -28.14 10.45 -13.16
CA LYS A 867 -27.65 10.59 -14.54
C LYS A 867 -27.76 9.30 -15.36
N LEU A 868 -27.66 8.14 -14.72
CA LEU A 868 -27.68 6.84 -15.38
C LEU A 868 -28.86 6.64 -16.33
N PRO A 869 -30.14 6.84 -15.91
CA PRO A 869 -31.27 6.66 -16.82
C PRO A 869 -31.28 7.67 -17.98
N ILE A 870 -30.75 8.88 -17.76
CA ILE A 870 -30.65 9.91 -18.80
C ILE A 870 -29.68 9.44 -19.90
N TYR A 871 -28.50 8.95 -19.52
CA TYR A 871 -27.50 8.46 -20.48
C TYR A 871 -27.94 7.17 -21.15
N GLN A 872 -28.58 6.25 -20.43
CA GLN A 872 -29.16 5.04 -21.03
C GLN A 872 -30.23 5.38 -22.08
N THR A 873 -31.10 6.35 -21.80
CA THR A 873 -32.10 6.82 -22.76
C THR A 873 -31.44 7.46 -23.99
N ALA A 874 -30.43 8.30 -23.78
CA ALA A 874 -29.67 8.91 -24.88
C ALA A 874 -28.96 7.84 -25.74
N TYR A 875 -28.41 6.80 -25.11
CA TYR A 875 -27.73 5.71 -25.80
C TYR A 875 -28.69 4.96 -26.72
N THR A 876 -29.90 4.67 -26.26
CA THR A 876 -30.95 4.05 -27.10
C THR A 876 -31.31 4.95 -28.29
N SER A 877 -31.53 6.25 -28.05
CA SER A 877 -31.85 7.21 -29.12
C SER A 877 -30.74 7.33 -30.16
N ILE A 878 -29.48 7.40 -29.73
CA ILE A 878 -28.32 7.46 -30.63
C ILE A 878 -28.18 6.15 -31.40
N SER A 879 -28.37 5.00 -30.76
CA SER A 879 -28.28 3.69 -31.43
C SER A 879 -29.33 3.55 -32.55
N GLN A 880 -30.54 4.06 -32.32
CA GLN A 880 -31.59 4.10 -33.36
C GLN A 880 -31.21 5.01 -34.52
N LYS A 881 -30.69 6.22 -34.24
CA LYS A 881 -30.22 7.15 -35.28
C LYS A 881 -29.04 6.59 -36.06
N LEU A 882 -28.13 5.89 -35.40
CA LEU A 882 -27.00 5.24 -36.04
C LEU A 882 -27.46 4.21 -37.08
N THR A 883 -28.48 3.41 -36.76
CA THR A 883 -29.03 2.43 -37.71
C THR A 883 -29.61 3.11 -38.96
N ILE A 884 -30.22 4.29 -38.81
CA ILE A 884 -30.75 5.08 -39.93
C ILE A 884 -29.60 5.59 -40.81
N GLU A 885 -28.55 6.12 -40.20
CA GLU A 885 -27.37 6.63 -40.91
C GLU A 885 -26.59 5.51 -41.61
N GLU A 886 -26.39 4.36 -40.98
CA GLU A 886 -25.69 3.22 -41.59
C GLU A 886 -26.43 2.69 -42.82
N LYS A 887 -27.76 2.52 -42.74
CA LYS A 887 -28.58 2.13 -43.90
C LYS A 887 -28.50 3.17 -45.01
N ALA A 888 -28.54 4.45 -44.66
CA ALA A 888 -28.45 5.54 -45.61
C ALA A 888 -27.10 5.60 -46.33
N GLU A 889 -25.99 5.40 -45.61
CA GLU A 889 -24.63 5.33 -46.18
C GLU A 889 -24.44 4.11 -47.08
N VAL A 890 -24.99 2.95 -46.70
CA VAL A 890 -24.97 1.74 -47.56
C VAL A 890 -25.72 1.99 -48.86
N SER A 891 -26.95 2.49 -48.80
CA SER A 891 -27.74 2.78 -50.01
C SER A 891 -27.09 3.86 -50.89
N LEU A 892 -26.46 4.87 -50.28
CA LEU A 892 -25.68 5.89 -50.99
C LEU A 892 -24.48 5.25 -51.71
N GLY A 893 -23.69 4.44 -51.02
CA GLY A 893 -22.52 3.75 -51.58
C GLY A 893 -22.85 2.74 -52.68
N GLU A 894 -23.95 1.99 -52.54
CA GLU A 894 -24.44 1.08 -53.58
C GLU A 894 -24.90 1.83 -54.83
N GLY A 895 -25.64 2.94 -54.64
CA GLY A 895 -26.03 3.82 -55.74
C GLY A 895 -24.82 4.40 -56.50
N GLU A 896 -23.82 4.88 -55.76
CA GLU A 896 -22.56 5.37 -56.34
C GLU A 896 -21.78 4.27 -57.08
N LYS A 897 -21.75 3.05 -56.53
CA LYS A 897 -21.10 1.90 -57.17
C LYS A 897 -21.74 1.55 -58.51
N LEU A 898 -23.08 1.44 -58.54
CA LEU A 898 -23.82 1.17 -59.77
C LEU A 898 -23.57 2.25 -60.83
N ALA A 899 -23.50 3.52 -60.42
CA ALA A 899 -23.17 4.61 -61.33
C ALA A 899 -21.73 4.50 -61.88
N LYS A 900 -20.75 4.10 -61.06
CA LYS A 900 -19.39 3.81 -61.53
C LYS A 900 -19.35 2.65 -62.53
N GLU A 901 -20.12 1.59 -62.30
CA GLU A 901 -20.25 0.48 -63.26
C GLU A 901 -20.87 0.95 -64.58
N VAL A 902 -21.86 1.84 -64.52
CA VAL A 902 -22.43 2.44 -65.73
C VAL A 902 -21.40 3.25 -66.49
N LEU A 903 -20.59 4.08 -65.81
CA LEU A 903 -19.49 4.81 -66.45
C LEU A 903 -18.51 3.88 -67.18
N GLN A 904 -18.17 2.73 -66.58
CA GLN A 904 -17.31 1.74 -67.23
C GLN A 904 -17.96 1.12 -68.48
N ILE A 905 -19.27 0.83 -68.43
CA ILE A 905 -20.02 0.28 -69.57
C ILE A 905 -20.06 1.25 -70.75
N ILE A 906 -20.21 2.55 -70.48
CA ILE A 906 -20.34 3.57 -71.53
C ILE A 906 -18.99 4.16 -71.99
N GLU A 907 -17.87 3.77 -71.37
CA GLU A 907 -16.50 4.14 -71.80
C GLU A 907 -15.88 3.08 -72.75
N ALA A 908 -16.51 1.90 -72.93
CA ALA A 908 -16.01 0.79 -73.74
C ALA A 908 -16.86 0.53 -75.02
N PRO A 909 -16.50 1.08 -76.19
CA PRO A 909 -17.19 0.78 -77.45
C PRO A 909 -16.91 -0.65 -77.95
N PRO A 910 -17.83 -1.29 -78.71
CA PRO A 910 -18.98 -0.69 -79.39
C PRO A 910 -20.30 -0.71 -78.58
N TYR A 911 -21.08 0.38 -78.70
CA TYR A 911 -22.34 0.56 -77.99
C TYR A 911 -23.52 0.08 -78.84
N ASN A 912 -23.95 -1.16 -78.64
CA ASN A 912 -25.22 -1.63 -79.19
C ASN A 912 -26.38 -1.35 -78.21
N VAL A 913 -27.63 -1.49 -78.69
CA VAL A 913 -28.84 -1.20 -77.89
C VAL A 913 -28.91 -2.04 -76.61
N GLU A 914 -28.39 -3.27 -76.63
CA GLU A 914 -28.42 -4.18 -75.49
C GLU A 914 -27.53 -3.69 -74.34
N VAL A 915 -26.30 -3.23 -74.65
CA VAL A 915 -25.37 -2.65 -73.66
C VAL A 915 -25.94 -1.37 -73.04
N LEU A 916 -26.60 -0.51 -73.82
CA LEU A 916 -27.23 0.70 -73.31
C LEU A 916 -28.47 0.41 -72.44
N LYS A 917 -29.22 -0.67 -72.71
CA LYS A 917 -30.33 -1.11 -71.86
C LYS A 917 -29.82 -1.59 -70.49
N ILE A 918 -28.73 -2.34 -70.46
CA ILE A 918 -28.07 -2.76 -69.20
C ILE A 918 -27.63 -1.52 -68.38
N ALA A 919 -27.00 -0.54 -69.03
CA ALA A 919 -26.60 0.71 -68.37
C ALA A 919 -27.79 1.51 -67.83
N GLN A 920 -28.89 1.56 -68.60
CA GLN A 920 -30.15 2.18 -68.18
C GLN A 920 -30.74 1.51 -66.93
N ASP A 921 -30.80 0.18 -66.90
CA ASP A 921 -31.41 -0.54 -65.78
C ASP A 921 -30.59 -0.38 -64.49
N LYS A 922 -29.26 -0.43 -64.58
CA LYS A 922 -28.36 -0.13 -63.45
C LYS A 922 -28.52 1.31 -62.93
N LEU A 923 -28.71 2.30 -63.80
CA LEU A 923 -28.97 3.69 -63.39
C LEU A 923 -30.37 3.88 -62.77
N ARG A 924 -31.38 3.11 -63.20
CA ARG A 924 -32.70 3.10 -62.56
C ARG A 924 -32.61 2.52 -61.15
N GLU A 925 -31.90 1.42 -61.00
CA GLU A 925 -31.65 0.77 -59.72
C GLU A 925 -30.87 1.71 -58.78
N ALA A 926 -29.81 2.36 -59.27
CA ALA A 926 -29.06 3.38 -58.52
C ALA A 926 -29.96 4.53 -58.03
N ASN A 927 -30.82 5.08 -58.90
CA ASN A 927 -31.78 6.13 -58.52
C ASN A 927 -32.80 5.65 -57.49
N GLN A 928 -33.28 4.42 -57.60
CA GLN A 928 -34.23 3.85 -56.64
C GLN A 928 -33.60 3.68 -55.26
N LEU A 929 -32.35 3.22 -55.18
CA LEU A 929 -31.59 3.13 -53.93
C LEU A 929 -31.41 4.52 -53.28
N LEU A 930 -31.03 5.54 -54.07
CA LEU A 930 -30.84 6.90 -53.57
C LEU A 930 -32.15 7.58 -53.13
N GLN A 931 -33.27 7.30 -53.80
CA GLN A 931 -34.60 7.81 -53.39
C GLN A 931 -35.11 7.19 -52.09
N ASN A 932 -34.66 5.99 -51.76
CA ASN A 932 -35.00 5.29 -50.52
C ASN A 932 -34.11 5.71 -49.33
N VAL A 933 -33.08 6.54 -49.55
CA VAL A 933 -32.28 7.11 -48.47
C VAL A 933 -33.16 8.01 -47.59
N SER A 934 -33.23 7.69 -46.30
CA SER A 934 -34.04 8.43 -45.32
C SER A 934 -33.73 9.92 -45.34
N SER A 935 -34.75 10.78 -45.43
CA SER A 935 -34.57 12.24 -45.42
C SER A 935 -34.03 12.81 -44.10
N GLU A 936 -34.04 12.00 -43.04
CA GLU A 936 -33.49 12.36 -41.73
C GLU A 936 -32.00 12.06 -41.61
N SER A 937 -31.38 11.40 -42.59
CA SER A 937 -29.96 11.05 -42.57
C SER A 937 -29.07 12.16 -43.12
N HIS A 938 -27.80 12.18 -42.72
CA HIS A 938 -26.80 13.06 -43.32
C HIS A 938 -26.53 12.71 -44.79
N ALA A 939 -26.48 11.41 -45.11
CA ALA A 939 -26.31 10.91 -46.48
C ALA A 939 -27.42 11.37 -47.44
N SER A 940 -28.59 11.78 -46.93
CA SER A 940 -29.70 12.31 -47.74
C SER A 940 -29.34 13.58 -48.53
N ILE A 941 -28.38 14.37 -48.05
CA ILE A 941 -27.90 15.58 -48.74
C ILE A 941 -27.27 15.16 -50.08
N LYS A 942 -26.30 14.26 -50.03
CA LYS A 942 -25.59 13.76 -51.22
C LYS A 942 -26.50 12.89 -52.09
N ALA A 943 -27.38 12.08 -51.49
CA ALA A 943 -28.31 11.23 -52.24
C ALA A 943 -29.27 12.05 -53.12
N LYS A 944 -29.76 13.20 -52.63
CA LYS A 944 -30.62 14.12 -53.42
C LYS A 944 -29.87 14.72 -54.61
N GLU A 945 -28.62 15.12 -54.42
CA GLU A 945 -27.77 15.65 -55.49
C GLU A 945 -27.52 14.58 -56.57
N LEU A 946 -27.14 13.37 -56.16
CA LEU A 946 -26.87 12.25 -57.07
C LEU A 946 -28.13 11.76 -57.79
N THR A 947 -29.30 11.72 -57.12
CA THR A 947 -30.56 11.35 -57.77
C THR A 947 -30.89 12.29 -58.93
N LYS A 948 -30.63 13.60 -58.76
CA LYS A 948 -30.81 14.57 -59.84
C LYS A 948 -29.85 14.30 -61.00
N LEU A 949 -28.57 14.11 -60.69
CA LEU A 949 -27.52 13.84 -61.70
C LEU A 949 -27.79 12.55 -62.48
N TYR A 950 -28.11 11.46 -61.79
CA TYR A 950 -28.37 10.16 -62.40
C TYR A 950 -29.68 10.17 -63.20
N GLY A 951 -30.67 10.98 -62.80
CA GLY A 951 -31.85 11.25 -63.61
C GLY A 951 -31.51 11.88 -64.97
N GLU A 952 -30.60 12.85 -65.01
CA GLU A 952 -30.11 13.45 -66.26
C GLU A 952 -29.36 12.43 -67.14
N TYR A 953 -28.58 11.54 -66.53
CA TYR A 953 -27.84 10.49 -67.25
C TYR A 953 -28.78 9.46 -67.86
N LEU A 954 -29.82 9.07 -67.13
CA LEU A 954 -30.84 8.16 -67.61
C LEU A 954 -31.57 8.71 -68.84
N GLN A 955 -31.89 10.01 -68.86
CA GLN A 955 -32.50 10.67 -70.02
C GLN A 955 -31.59 10.65 -71.25
N LYS A 956 -30.28 10.91 -71.07
CA LYS A 956 -29.31 10.85 -72.19
C LYS A 956 -29.20 9.45 -72.79
N ILE A 957 -29.15 8.41 -71.94
CA ILE A 957 -29.10 7.01 -72.40
C ILE A 957 -30.40 6.63 -73.14
N GLN A 958 -31.56 7.03 -72.61
CA GLN A 958 -32.87 6.80 -73.26
C GLN A 958 -32.94 7.42 -74.66
N TYR A 959 -32.49 8.68 -74.78
CA TYR A 959 -32.42 9.36 -76.06
C TYR A 959 -31.55 8.61 -77.07
N ARG A 960 -30.37 8.13 -76.64
CA ARG A 960 -29.44 7.39 -77.51
C ARG A 960 -30.00 6.04 -77.96
N ILE A 961 -30.64 5.29 -77.07
CA ILE A 961 -31.34 4.03 -77.42
C ILE A 961 -32.38 4.31 -78.51
N GLY A 962 -33.24 5.31 -78.29
CA GLY A 962 -34.28 5.69 -79.25
C GLY A 962 -33.72 6.10 -80.62
N SER A 963 -32.59 6.82 -80.66
CA SER A 963 -31.94 7.17 -81.92
C SER A 963 -31.41 5.94 -82.67
N ILE A 964 -30.78 4.98 -81.98
CA ILE A 964 -30.23 3.77 -82.61
C ILE A 964 -31.36 2.87 -83.14
N GLU A 965 -32.43 2.69 -82.35
CA GLU A 965 -33.60 1.89 -82.75
C GLU A 965 -34.39 2.53 -83.91
N LEU A 966 -34.40 3.87 -84.01
CA LEU A 966 -34.99 4.57 -85.16
C LEU A 966 -34.13 4.39 -86.42
N CYS A 967 -32.80 4.51 -86.32
CA CYS A 967 -31.88 4.27 -87.43
C CYS A 967 -31.98 2.83 -87.98
N HIS A 968 -32.10 1.83 -87.11
CA HIS A 968 -32.32 0.43 -87.50
C HIS A 968 -33.65 0.21 -88.24
N ARG A 969 -34.72 0.90 -87.84
CA ARG A 969 -36.05 0.81 -88.50
C ARG A 969 -36.10 1.44 -89.89
N LEU A 970 -35.20 2.36 -90.20
CA LEU A 970 -35.16 3.10 -91.47
C LEU A 970 -34.20 2.49 -92.50
N GLU A 971 -33.61 1.31 -92.23
CA GLU A 971 -32.69 0.57 -93.12
C GLU A 971 -31.54 1.41 -93.72
N MET A 972 -31.04 2.39 -92.97
CA MET A 972 -29.95 3.26 -93.45
C MET A 972 -28.60 2.53 -93.40
N SER A 973 -27.86 2.52 -94.52
CA SER A 973 -26.59 1.78 -94.71
C SER A 973 -25.39 2.30 -93.90
N GLU A 974 -25.55 3.40 -93.17
CA GLU A 974 -24.54 4.00 -92.28
C GLU A 974 -24.84 3.71 -90.79
N CYS A 975 -25.49 2.60 -90.47
CA CYS A 975 -25.68 2.15 -89.08
C CYS A 975 -24.43 1.45 -88.51
N SER A 976 -23.22 1.98 -88.75
CA SER A 976 -22.01 1.53 -88.05
C SER A 976 -21.70 2.49 -86.91
N GLU A 977 -21.68 1.94 -85.68
CA GLU A 977 -20.91 2.40 -84.53
C GLU A 977 -20.42 3.86 -84.61
N GLU A 978 -21.33 4.81 -84.39
CA GLU A 978 -20.92 6.20 -84.20
C GLU A 978 -19.96 6.26 -83.01
N LYS A 979 -18.67 6.52 -83.29
CA LYS A 979 -17.57 6.70 -82.35
C LYS A 979 -17.69 7.97 -81.47
N THR A 980 -18.87 8.56 -81.36
CA THR A 980 -19.12 9.72 -80.50
C THR A 980 -19.36 9.23 -79.07
N PRO A 981 -18.44 9.50 -78.11
CA PRO A 981 -18.57 9.04 -76.74
C PRO A 981 -19.83 9.62 -76.09
N LEU A 982 -20.55 8.82 -75.30
CA LEU A 982 -21.57 9.33 -74.40
C LEU A 982 -20.84 10.06 -73.27
N THR A 983 -20.64 11.37 -73.37
CA THR A 983 -19.97 12.15 -72.32
C THR A 983 -20.93 12.36 -71.13
N LEU A 984 -20.90 11.42 -70.20
CA LEU A 984 -21.38 11.65 -68.83
C LEU A 984 -20.25 12.33 -68.06
N ALA A 985 -20.55 13.39 -67.31
CA ALA A 985 -19.53 14.08 -66.53
C ALA A 985 -19.01 13.12 -65.43
N ARG A 986 -17.69 13.06 -65.23
CA ARG A 986 -17.14 12.39 -64.04
C ARG A 986 -17.51 13.24 -62.83
N SER A 987 -18.32 12.69 -61.92
CA SER A 987 -18.43 13.28 -60.58
C SER A 987 -17.15 12.92 -59.83
N GLU A 988 -16.30 13.91 -59.57
CA GLU A 988 -15.13 13.77 -58.68
C GLU A 988 -15.55 13.46 -57.25
#